data_AF-A0A937FTE8-F1
#
_entry.id   AF-A0A937FTE8-F1
#
_cell.length_a   1.000
_cell.length_b   1.000
_cell.length_c   1.000
_cell.angle_alpha   90.00
_cell.angle_beta   90.00
_cell.angle_gamma   90.00
#
_symmetry.space_group_name_H-M   'P 1'
#
loop_
_entity.id
_entity.type
_entity.pdbx_description
1 polymer ?
#
loop_
_entity_poly.entity_id
_entity_poly.type
_entity_poly.pdbx_seq_one_letter_code
_entity_poly.pdbx_strand_id
1 'polypeptide(L)'
;SKRGAFVSSWTETKRFTTYPPRVFACGDPQEVQQPLNTTPLISAIRGEVFTVGDFNMRLTKVTGGDGVFSGYGSVETPFLGVNLAVKFDNIRVNELYQVVDGEVIALSDGIDGLIETWEGDGDAGSDDGDNTGDDFDGVDIDFNGEISDVTVGDDGVIVVTDEDGTQTAYPVETDEETGETKSVKVVDSSGDTWIVDSDGITKEGSGEGDFTNTDTPINNEQLKKLFIEVLNEFKNEIDIYLLNNGKGPLDELIIRSMMELPDCLPKHVDKLEEALAIIEEFKNNPYALLDSVLQDTSNIEFIESQMASLVGPEPYKQHFTSEEWKTFKQMVCAYLKRIEEERITYEGFVATVQGDTVNTDEIYIINASQVEFKLAYWSKNNDVRDISYKVSLIDEDGATEESYVTTYDDKVVKNVPWTLVLEPVREGKYTIIHKLGEENEVKQEFWVRHKHYDFACKVCGRDLKITHERLKKLFSKSGTVKRNPNISDYFKLAVEKAELNTCYRQAHFFSQIDHESSGMRATVEGSTYSLARMLSVWKYNSNAKTVFYKQSFWDDEDYLDYASKGLYEKLDDEEDKATKYKPSSDETFKWNGSDSYKITIKTGFSKDSEGEYKQHSLTSTQQSSNGKKLLNLVYSNGVGYGNGDVDSGDGYKYRGRGAIQLTGKGNYKAISDKCNALFGTDYDWESNPDEVKTSLKATVLSASAFIIKRLGAISKLDTECTDENDYEGCVKPITHLVNGGYNGLGDRKEKFKEMIEGMFNNCKAKKK
;
A
#
# COMPACT_ATOMS: atom_id res chain seq x y z
N SER A 1 15.10 11.44 63.10
CA SER A 1 16.05 11.37 61.97
C SER A 1 15.32 11.70 60.68
N LYS A 2 15.84 12.65 59.90
CA LYS A 2 15.27 13.10 58.62
C LYS A 2 15.32 11.96 57.60
N ARG A 3 14.20 11.60 56.95
CA ARG A 3 14.20 10.88 55.66
C ARG A 3 13.75 11.86 54.59
N GLY A 4 14.67 12.23 53.72
CA GLY A 4 14.49 13.24 52.69
C GLY A 4 13.62 12.75 51.54
N ALA A 5 12.80 13.66 51.03
CA ALA A 5 12.23 13.57 49.71
C ALA A 5 13.33 13.92 48.69
N PHE A 6 13.62 13.01 47.77
CA PHE A 6 14.41 13.34 46.59
C PHE A 6 13.46 13.79 45.50
N VAL A 7 13.52 15.07 45.15
CA VAL A 7 12.94 15.62 43.91
C VAL A 7 14.12 16.05 43.07
N SER A 8 14.33 15.43 41.91
CA SER A 8 15.31 15.90 40.94
C SER A 8 14.76 17.09 40.15
N SER A 9 15.65 17.98 39.71
CA SER A 9 15.32 19.05 38.77
C SER A 9 14.78 18.47 37.45
N TRP A 10 13.84 19.18 36.82
CA TRP A 10 13.38 18.87 35.48
C TRP A 10 14.53 18.98 34.48
N THR A 11 14.62 18.06 33.52
CA THR A 11 15.53 18.17 32.38
C THR A 11 15.06 19.26 31.43
N GLU A 12 16.00 19.97 30.79
CA GLU A 12 15.66 20.96 29.78
C GLU A 12 14.91 20.32 28.60
N THR A 13 13.78 20.92 28.24
CA THR A 13 12.98 20.51 27.08
C THR A 13 13.73 20.88 25.80
N LYS A 14 14.23 19.88 25.06
CA LYS A 14 14.67 20.07 23.67
C LYS A 14 13.47 19.93 22.73
N ARG A 15 13.19 20.97 21.96
CA ARG A 15 12.35 20.87 20.76
C ARG A 15 13.18 20.32 19.61
N PHE A 16 12.61 19.40 18.86
CA PHE A 16 13.05 19.06 17.52
C PHE A 16 11.86 19.27 16.59
N THR A 17 12.16 19.81 15.41
CA THR A 17 11.19 20.05 14.35
C THR A 17 11.24 18.83 13.43
N THR A 18 10.13 18.13 13.25
CA THR A 18 10.01 17.16 12.16
C THR A 18 9.65 17.92 10.90
N TYR A 19 10.36 17.66 9.80
CA TYR A 19 10.00 18.21 8.49
C TYR A 19 8.56 17.79 8.13
N PRO A 20 7.80 18.65 7.43
CA PRO A 20 6.47 18.29 6.95
C PRO A 20 6.52 17.01 6.08
N PRO A 21 5.43 16.20 6.08
CA PRO A 21 5.38 14.99 5.27
C PRO A 21 5.56 15.35 3.78
N ARG A 22 6.52 14.67 3.14
CA ARG A 22 6.81 14.85 1.71
C ARG A 22 5.64 14.31 0.89
N VAL A 23 5.14 15.11 -0.04
CA VAL A 23 4.22 14.64 -1.09
C VAL A 23 5.09 14.09 -2.22
N PHE A 24 4.91 12.83 -2.59
CA PHE A 24 5.69 12.20 -3.65
C PHE A 24 4.94 12.30 -4.98
N ALA A 25 5.61 12.80 -6.01
CA ALA A 25 5.16 12.73 -7.40
C ALA A 25 5.95 11.65 -8.16
N CYS A 26 5.32 11.01 -9.14
CA CYS A 26 6.02 10.05 -10.00
C CYS A 26 7.12 10.79 -10.79
N GLY A 27 8.36 10.34 -10.70
CA GLY A 27 9.53 11.05 -11.27
C GLY A 27 10.24 12.00 -10.30
N ASP A 28 9.79 12.14 -9.05
CA ASP A 28 10.53 12.89 -8.03
C ASP A 28 11.94 12.28 -7.85
N PRO A 29 13.02 13.09 -7.97
CA PRO A 29 14.36 12.59 -7.68
C PRO A 29 14.44 12.23 -6.20
N GLN A 30 14.48 10.92 -5.93
CA GLN A 30 14.78 10.37 -4.62
C GLN A 30 16.23 10.71 -4.28
N GLU A 31 16.45 11.73 -3.44
CA GLU A 31 17.66 11.75 -2.61
C GLU A 31 17.55 10.62 -1.60
N VAL A 32 17.95 9.40 -2.01
CA VAL A 32 18.14 8.28 -1.11
C VAL A 32 19.15 8.74 -0.06
N GLN A 33 18.69 8.98 1.18
CA GLN A 33 19.59 9.41 2.23
C GLN A 33 20.61 8.31 2.48
N GLN A 34 21.86 8.54 2.08
CA GLN A 34 22.92 7.56 2.30
C GLN A 34 23.09 7.32 3.81
N PRO A 35 23.28 6.05 4.24
CA PRO A 35 23.43 5.74 5.65
C PRO A 35 24.62 6.50 6.26
N LEU A 36 24.38 7.20 7.37
CA LEU A 36 25.43 7.96 8.07
C LEU A 36 26.51 7.06 8.70
N ASN A 37 26.22 5.78 8.93
CA ASN A 37 27.20 4.80 9.39
C ASN A 37 27.92 4.16 8.20
N THR A 38 29.24 4.33 8.12
CA THR A 38 30.10 3.76 7.07
C THR A 38 31.04 2.66 7.58
N THR A 39 30.87 2.20 8.81
CA THR A 39 31.69 1.12 9.40
C THR A 39 31.49 -0.18 8.61
N PRO A 40 32.53 -0.78 8.02
CA PRO A 40 32.38 -1.87 7.04
C PRO A 40 31.92 -3.20 7.66
N LEU A 41 31.01 -3.90 6.99
CA LEU A 41 30.63 -5.27 7.34
C LEU A 41 31.76 -6.25 7.02
N ILE A 42 32.27 -6.97 8.02
CA ILE A 42 33.45 -7.83 7.87
C ILE A 42 33.20 -9.02 6.93
N SER A 43 32.02 -9.64 7.00
CA SER A 43 31.68 -10.81 6.18
C SER A 43 30.17 -10.90 5.96
N ALA A 44 29.76 -11.46 4.83
CA ALA A 44 28.37 -11.77 4.53
C ALA A 44 28.22 -13.20 4.02
N ILE A 45 27.09 -13.83 4.30
CA ILE A 45 26.75 -15.18 3.87
C ILE A 45 25.41 -15.21 3.13
N ARG A 46 25.19 -16.27 2.34
CA ARG A 46 23.92 -16.50 1.64
C ARG A 46 22.74 -16.46 2.63
N GLY A 47 21.68 -15.74 2.26
CA GLY A 47 20.42 -15.65 3.02
C GLY A 47 20.28 -14.40 3.89
N GLU A 48 21.39 -13.70 4.19
CA GLU A 48 21.37 -12.39 4.84
C GLU A 48 20.69 -11.34 3.95
N VAL A 49 20.25 -10.24 4.55
CA VAL A 49 19.47 -9.20 3.88
C VAL A 49 20.24 -7.90 3.95
N PHE A 50 20.53 -7.31 2.80
CA PHE A 50 21.07 -5.97 2.68
C PHE A 50 19.95 -4.98 2.36
N THR A 51 19.99 -3.80 2.97
CA THR A 51 19.08 -2.70 2.63
C THR A 51 19.74 -1.81 1.57
N VAL A 52 19.08 -1.66 0.42
CA VAL A 52 19.52 -0.87 -0.74
C VAL A 52 18.51 0.26 -0.93
N GLY A 53 18.83 1.46 -0.45
CA GLY A 53 17.84 2.54 -0.32
C GLY A 53 16.64 2.09 0.52
N ASP A 54 15.44 2.12 -0.03
CA ASP A 54 14.20 1.67 0.63
C ASP A 54 13.90 0.17 0.44
N PHE A 55 14.73 -0.55 -0.32
CA PHE A 55 14.49 -1.94 -0.69
C PHE A 55 15.30 -2.92 0.14
N ASN A 56 14.71 -4.09 0.44
CA ASN A 56 15.41 -5.19 1.10
C ASN A 56 15.84 -6.24 0.07
N MET A 57 17.14 -6.41 -0.10
CA MET A 57 17.76 -7.42 -0.96
C MET A 57 18.21 -8.63 -0.13
N ARG A 58 17.59 -9.80 -0.35
CA ARG A 58 18.05 -11.07 0.22
C ARG A 58 19.14 -11.69 -0.64
N LEU A 59 20.29 -12.01 -0.05
CA LEU A 59 21.43 -12.59 -0.75
C LEU A 59 21.19 -14.05 -1.18
N THR A 60 21.31 -14.34 -2.47
CA THR A 60 21.23 -15.70 -3.02
C THR A 60 22.61 -16.29 -3.30
N LYS A 61 23.60 -15.42 -3.58
CA LYS A 61 25.04 -15.74 -3.68
C LYS A 61 25.84 -14.49 -3.32
N VAL A 62 26.90 -14.61 -2.54
CA VAL A 62 27.75 -13.46 -2.15
C VAL A 62 29.21 -13.87 -2.06
N THR A 63 30.09 -12.98 -2.49
CA THR A 63 31.55 -13.08 -2.43
C THR A 63 32.11 -11.71 -2.05
N GLY A 64 33.28 -11.67 -1.41
CA GLY A 64 33.86 -10.44 -0.87
C GLY A 64 33.93 -10.44 0.66
N GLY A 65 34.35 -9.32 1.24
CA GLY A 65 34.64 -9.15 2.66
C GLY A 65 35.14 -7.73 2.95
N ASP A 66 35.31 -7.40 4.23
CA ASP A 66 35.79 -6.08 4.69
C ASP A 66 35.01 -4.90 4.08
N GLY A 67 33.69 -5.04 4.02
CA GLY A 67 32.75 -4.03 3.58
C GLY A 67 32.51 -3.98 2.09
N VAL A 68 33.17 -4.79 1.24
CA VAL A 68 32.97 -4.81 -0.21
C VAL A 68 32.48 -6.18 -0.67
N PHE A 69 31.33 -6.23 -1.36
CA PHE A 69 30.66 -7.47 -1.74
C PHE A 69 30.17 -7.47 -3.18
N SER A 70 30.19 -8.64 -3.82
CA SER A 70 29.65 -8.91 -5.15
C SER A 70 28.85 -10.21 -5.15
N GLY A 71 27.79 -10.30 -5.95
CA GLY A 71 26.94 -11.47 -5.96
C GLY A 71 25.57 -11.28 -6.59
N TYR A 72 24.64 -12.11 -6.12
CA TYR A 72 23.26 -12.16 -6.59
C TYR A 72 22.33 -12.08 -5.39
N GLY A 73 21.17 -11.46 -5.60
CA GLY A 73 20.15 -11.30 -4.58
C GLY A 73 18.74 -11.39 -5.15
N SER A 74 17.76 -11.25 -4.27
CA SER A 74 16.36 -11.07 -4.62
C SER A 74 15.81 -9.89 -3.84
N VAL A 75 15.23 -8.93 -4.54
CA VAL A 75 14.58 -7.73 -3.97
C VAL A 75 13.08 -7.93 -3.99
N GLU A 76 12.47 -7.88 -2.81
CA GLU A 76 11.01 -7.94 -2.67
C GLU A 76 10.45 -6.53 -2.86
N THR A 77 9.62 -6.35 -3.90
CA THR A 77 8.99 -5.05 -4.20
C THR A 77 7.74 -4.88 -3.33
N PRO A 78 7.67 -3.87 -2.44
CA PRO A 78 6.55 -3.72 -1.51
C PRO A 78 5.20 -3.45 -2.18
N PHE A 79 5.21 -3.00 -3.44
CA PHE A 79 4.04 -2.49 -4.17
C PHE A 79 3.55 -3.41 -5.29
N LEU A 80 4.43 -4.24 -5.85
CA LEU A 80 4.14 -5.08 -7.03
C LEU A 80 4.00 -6.57 -6.70
N GLY A 81 4.35 -6.98 -5.48
CA GLY A 81 4.24 -8.37 -5.05
C GLY A 81 5.16 -9.34 -5.78
N VAL A 82 6.17 -8.84 -6.49
CA VAL A 82 7.18 -9.63 -7.22
C VAL A 82 8.56 -9.57 -6.61
N ASN A 83 9.27 -10.68 -6.76
CA ASN A 83 10.65 -10.85 -6.34
C ASN A 83 11.57 -10.61 -7.54
N LEU A 84 12.20 -9.45 -7.59
CA LEU A 84 13.18 -9.13 -8.63
C LEU A 84 14.47 -9.89 -8.34
N ALA A 85 14.93 -10.71 -9.29
CA ALA A 85 16.29 -11.25 -9.24
C ALA A 85 17.25 -10.10 -9.56
N VAL A 86 18.31 -9.94 -8.77
CA VAL A 86 19.26 -8.83 -8.93
C VAL A 86 20.70 -9.33 -8.91
N LYS A 87 21.58 -8.61 -9.60
CA LYS A 87 23.04 -8.77 -9.57
C LYS A 87 23.67 -7.48 -9.03
N PHE A 88 24.74 -7.63 -8.27
CA PHE A 88 25.50 -6.49 -7.75
C PHE A 88 26.99 -6.80 -7.77
N ASP A 89 27.80 -5.80 -8.12
CA ASP A 89 29.25 -5.92 -8.22
C ASP A 89 29.93 -4.80 -7.41
N ASN A 90 30.75 -5.18 -6.44
CA ASN A 90 31.57 -4.30 -5.59
C ASN A 90 30.79 -3.26 -4.78
N ILE A 91 29.61 -3.60 -4.28
CA ILE A 91 28.85 -2.71 -3.37
C ILE A 91 29.56 -2.59 -2.02
N ARG A 92 29.47 -1.41 -1.39
CA ARG A 92 29.93 -1.20 -0.03
C ARG A 92 28.81 -1.33 0.97
N VAL A 93 29.02 -2.13 2.01
CA VAL A 93 27.99 -2.46 3.01
C VAL A 93 28.52 -2.21 4.41
N ASN A 94 27.73 -1.51 5.22
CA ASN A 94 28.07 -1.23 6.61
C ASN A 94 27.68 -2.38 7.56
N GLU A 95 28.16 -2.36 8.80
CA GLU A 95 27.87 -3.36 9.84
C GLU A 95 26.38 -3.49 10.21
N LEU A 96 25.54 -2.53 9.79
CA LEU A 96 24.09 -2.55 9.94
C LEU A 96 23.40 -3.16 8.72
N TYR A 97 24.15 -3.77 7.80
CA TYR A 97 23.67 -4.40 6.57
C TYR A 97 23.04 -3.42 5.57
N GLN A 98 23.48 -2.15 5.57
CA GLN A 98 22.99 -1.13 4.63
C GLN A 98 24.03 -0.88 3.55
N VAL A 99 23.60 -0.82 2.30
CA VAL A 99 24.45 -0.43 1.17
C VAL A 99 24.71 1.06 1.24
N VAL A 100 25.98 1.42 1.38
CA VAL A 100 26.43 2.81 1.49
C VAL A 100 26.99 3.36 0.18
N ASP A 101 27.38 2.49 -0.76
CA ASP A 101 27.97 2.86 -2.05
C ASP A 101 27.87 1.69 -3.04
N GLY A 102 27.78 1.97 -4.34
CA GLY A 102 27.61 0.97 -5.41
C GLY A 102 26.17 0.72 -5.85
N GLU A 103 26.00 -0.12 -6.87
CA GLU A 103 24.73 -0.33 -7.58
C GLU A 103 24.26 -1.79 -7.53
N VAL A 104 22.93 -1.98 -7.54
CA VAL A 104 22.25 -3.27 -7.61
C VAL A 104 21.32 -3.25 -8.82
N ILE A 105 21.55 -4.15 -9.77
CA ILE A 105 20.90 -4.18 -11.09
C ILE A 105 19.92 -5.35 -11.14
N ALA A 106 18.68 -5.12 -11.60
CA ALA A 106 17.70 -6.19 -11.82
C ALA A 106 18.08 -7.06 -13.04
N LEU A 107 17.82 -8.36 -12.94
CA LEU A 107 18.10 -9.40 -13.96
C LEU A 107 16.83 -9.78 -14.74
N SER A 108 15.88 -8.87 -14.89
CA SER A 108 14.63 -9.09 -15.65
C SER A 108 14.48 -8.06 -16.76
N ASP A 109 13.97 -8.49 -17.90
CA ASP A 109 13.43 -7.61 -18.93
C ASP A 109 12.05 -7.10 -18.46
N GLY A 110 12.05 -5.96 -17.74
CA GLY A 110 10.88 -5.09 -17.62
C GLY A 110 9.73 -5.50 -16.69
N ILE A 111 8.89 -4.52 -16.39
CA ILE A 111 7.63 -4.60 -15.64
C ILE A 111 6.47 -5.10 -16.53
N ASP A 112 6.75 -5.35 -17.80
CA ASP A 112 5.77 -5.63 -18.86
C ASP A 112 5.17 -7.04 -18.71
N GLY A 113 5.94 -8.01 -18.23
CA GLY A 113 5.44 -9.35 -17.91
C GLY A 113 4.50 -9.43 -16.71
N LEU A 114 4.32 -8.33 -15.94
CA LEU A 114 3.36 -8.27 -14.83
C LEU A 114 1.95 -7.88 -15.28
N ILE A 115 1.85 -7.01 -16.29
CA ILE A 115 0.57 -6.39 -16.69
C ILE A 115 -0.30 -7.41 -17.45
N GLU A 116 0.32 -8.33 -18.20
CA GLU A 116 -0.40 -9.41 -18.90
C GLU A 116 -1.10 -10.41 -17.95
N THR A 117 -0.69 -10.51 -16.68
CA THR A 117 -1.32 -11.44 -15.71
C THR A 117 -2.50 -10.88 -14.94
N TRP A 118 -2.88 -9.61 -15.14
CA TRP A 118 -3.96 -8.95 -14.39
C TRP A 118 -5.25 -8.68 -15.17
N GLU A 119 -5.26 -8.83 -16.50
CA GLU A 119 -6.49 -8.82 -17.30
C GLU A 119 -6.85 -10.23 -17.79
N GLY A 120 -7.26 -11.12 -16.87
CA GLY A 120 -7.86 -12.39 -17.26
C GLY A 120 -7.87 -13.43 -16.16
N ASP A 121 -8.98 -13.54 -15.42
CA ASP A 121 -9.61 -14.82 -15.12
C ASP A 121 -10.85 -14.62 -14.24
N GLY A 122 -11.97 -14.41 -14.94
CA GLY A 122 -13.31 -14.66 -14.44
C GLY A 122 -13.82 -15.99 -14.98
N ASP A 123 -13.83 -16.99 -14.11
CA ASP A 123 -14.68 -18.18 -14.10
C ASP A 123 -14.52 -19.27 -15.19
N ALA A 124 -14.75 -20.49 -14.74
CA ALA A 124 -14.43 -21.75 -15.38
C ALA A 124 -15.46 -22.21 -16.41
N GLY A 125 -15.00 -22.84 -17.50
CA GLY A 125 -15.80 -23.85 -18.21
C GLY A 125 -15.56 -24.00 -19.71
N SER A 126 -15.03 -25.17 -20.07
CA SER A 126 -15.18 -25.93 -21.32
C SER A 126 -14.55 -25.45 -22.63
N ASP A 127 -13.55 -26.24 -23.04
CA ASP A 127 -13.28 -26.83 -24.37
C ASP A 127 -13.31 -25.99 -25.67
N ASP A 128 -12.24 -26.28 -26.42
CA ASP A 128 -12.05 -26.23 -27.87
C ASP A 128 -11.82 -24.87 -28.55
N GLY A 129 -10.59 -24.70 -29.04
CA GLY A 129 -10.38 -24.28 -30.42
C GLY A 129 -9.50 -23.06 -30.65
N ASP A 130 -8.22 -23.34 -30.89
CA ASP A 130 -7.39 -22.71 -31.93
C ASP A 130 -6.87 -21.27 -31.77
N ASN A 131 -5.75 -21.07 -32.45
CA ASN A 131 -4.74 -20.01 -32.40
C ASN A 131 -5.10 -18.79 -33.27
N THR A 132 -4.63 -17.58 -32.89
CA THR A 132 -4.20 -16.38 -33.68
C THR A 132 -4.43 -15.14 -32.78
N GLY A 133 -3.46 -14.35 -32.33
CA GLY A 133 -2.28 -13.85 -33.04
C GLY A 133 -2.71 -12.70 -33.94
N ASP A 134 -2.91 -11.49 -33.39
CA ASP A 134 -2.99 -10.27 -34.20
C ASP A 134 -1.57 -9.93 -34.68
N ASP A 135 -1.11 -10.69 -35.67
CA ASP A 135 0.11 -10.41 -36.44
C ASP A 135 -0.19 -9.28 -37.44
N PHE A 136 0.65 -8.25 -37.43
CA PHE A 136 0.70 -7.27 -38.52
C PHE A 136 1.09 -8.00 -39.83
N ASP A 137 0.17 -8.07 -40.79
CA ASP A 137 0.35 -8.77 -42.09
C ASP A 137 1.07 -7.88 -43.12
N GLY A 138 2.26 -7.40 -42.75
CA GLY A 138 3.06 -6.47 -43.56
C GLY A 138 4.56 -6.78 -43.53
N VAL A 139 5.36 -6.00 -44.26
CA VAL A 139 6.82 -6.15 -44.30
C VAL A 139 7.46 -5.19 -43.28
N ASP A 140 8.28 -5.72 -42.37
CA ASP A 140 9.00 -4.94 -41.37
C ASP A 140 10.41 -4.55 -41.86
N ILE A 141 10.78 -3.29 -41.69
CA ILE A 141 12.11 -2.74 -41.98
C ILE A 141 12.69 -2.15 -40.69
N ASP A 142 13.72 -2.82 -40.15
CA ASP A 142 14.51 -2.29 -39.04
C ASP A 142 15.61 -1.36 -39.58
N PHE A 143 15.45 -0.05 -39.38
CA PHE A 143 16.40 0.96 -39.82
C PHE A 143 17.43 1.24 -38.72
N ASN A 144 18.71 1.07 -39.07
CA ASN A 144 19.81 1.22 -38.11
C ASN A 144 20.27 2.69 -38.06
N GLY A 145 19.49 3.53 -37.36
CA GLY A 145 19.71 4.97 -37.14
C GLY A 145 18.41 5.65 -36.70
N GLU A 146 18.43 6.93 -36.31
CA GLU A 146 17.22 7.71 -36.04
C GLU A 146 16.66 8.28 -37.34
N ILE A 147 15.35 8.10 -37.56
CA ILE A 147 14.68 8.50 -38.80
C ILE A 147 14.11 9.91 -38.63
N SER A 148 14.35 10.78 -39.62
CA SER A 148 13.70 12.09 -39.69
C SER A 148 12.45 12.11 -40.54
N ASP A 149 12.38 11.30 -41.61
CA ASP A 149 11.23 11.24 -42.50
C ASP A 149 11.15 9.92 -43.28
N VAL A 150 9.93 9.47 -43.58
CA VAL A 150 9.65 8.34 -44.47
C VAL A 150 8.64 8.79 -45.53
N THR A 151 9.04 8.71 -46.79
CA THR A 151 8.22 9.14 -47.93
C THR A 151 8.09 8.03 -48.98
N VAL A 152 7.04 8.10 -49.80
CA VAL A 152 6.85 7.20 -50.94
C VAL A 152 6.95 8.02 -52.22
N GLY A 153 7.88 7.64 -53.10
CA GLY A 153 8.05 8.29 -54.40
C GLY A 153 6.91 7.98 -55.38
N ASP A 154 6.78 8.77 -56.45
CA ASP A 154 5.75 8.59 -57.49
C ASP A 154 5.82 7.22 -58.20
N ASP A 155 6.94 6.50 -58.08
CA ASP A 155 7.17 5.14 -58.59
C ASP A 155 6.86 4.03 -57.56
N GLY A 156 6.37 4.41 -56.38
CA GLY A 156 5.98 3.53 -55.29
C GLY A 156 7.13 3.12 -54.36
N VAL A 157 8.35 3.62 -54.54
CA VAL A 157 9.52 3.24 -53.73
C VAL A 157 9.51 3.98 -52.38
N ILE A 158 9.74 3.26 -51.28
CA ILE A 158 9.82 3.85 -49.94
C ILE A 158 11.22 4.41 -49.71
N VAL A 159 11.30 5.69 -49.35
CA VAL A 159 12.55 6.40 -49.06
C VAL A 159 12.56 6.83 -47.60
N VAL A 160 13.51 6.30 -46.85
CA VAL A 160 13.77 6.65 -45.45
C VAL A 160 14.91 7.65 -45.40
N THR A 161 14.69 8.78 -44.75
CA THR A 161 15.69 9.83 -44.52
C THR A 161 16.09 9.82 -43.05
N ASP A 162 17.38 9.69 -42.76
CA ASP A 162 17.89 9.81 -41.38
C ASP A 162 17.97 11.27 -40.91
N GLU A 163 18.24 11.52 -39.63
CA GLU A 163 18.39 12.88 -39.08
C GLU A 163 19.52 13.71 -39.74
N ASP A 164 20.56 13.05 -40.27
CA ASP A 164 21.65 13.70 -40.99
C ASP A 164 21.28 14.06 -42.44
N GLY A 165 20.07 13.70 -42.89
CA GLY A 165 19.53 13.99 -44.22
C GLY A 165 19.94 12.98 -45.31
N THR A 166 20.52 11.84 -44.94
CA THR A 166 20.90 10.77 -45.86
C THR A 166 19.69 9.90 -46.20
N GLN A 167 19.45 9.67 -47.49
CA GLN A 167 18.29 8.94 -47.98
C GLN A 167 18.63 7.51 -48.39
N THR A 168 17.87 6.55 -47.90
CA THR A 168 17.98 5.12 -48.23
C THR A 168 16.64 4.61 -48.79
N ALA A 169 16.69 3.98 -49.97
CA ALA A 169 15.49 3.52 -50.68
C ALA A 169 15.29 2.01 -50.54
N TYR A 170 14.05 1.60 -50.27
CA TYR A 170 13.64 0.21 -50.11
C TYR A 170 12.59 -0.15 -51.18
N PRO A 171 12.74 -1.32 -51.85
CA PRO A 171 11.74 -1.77 -52.81
C PRO A 171 10.46 -2.18 -52.10
N VAL A 172 9.31 -1.98 -52.73
CA VAL A 172 8.01 -2.37 -52.17
C VAL A 172 7.62 -3.76 -52.67
N GLU A 173 7.25 -4.63 -51.75
CA GLU A 173 6.82 -5.99 -52.06
C GLU A 173 5.32 -6.03 -52.42
N THR A 174 5.00 -6.75 -53.49
CA THR A 174 3.63 -6.97 -53.97
C THR A 174 3.27 -8.44 -53.83
N ASP A 175 2.02 -8.72 -53.49
CA ASP A 175 1.51 -10.09 -53.43
C ASP A 175 1.49 -10.75 -54.83
N GLU A 176 2.09 -11.94 -54.96
CA GLU A 176 2.23 -12.63 -56.25
C GLU A 176 0.90 -13.15 -56.82
N GLU A 177 -0.14 -13.34 -56.00
CA GLU A 177 -1.46 -13.83 -56.42
C GLU A 177 -2.45 -12.69 -56.73
N THR A 178 -2.45 -11.61 -55.95
CA THR A 178 -3.41 -10.50 -56.12
C THR A 178 -2.85 -9.29 -56.87
N GLY A 179 -1.52 -9.12 -56.88
CA GLY A 179 -0.83 -7.96 -57.45
C GLY A 179 -0.95 -6.67 -56.63
N GLU A 180 -1.50 -6.75 -55.41
CA GLU A 180 -1.64 -5.62 -54.49
C GLU A 180 -0.37 -5.41 -53.65
N THR A 181 -0.12 -4.15 -53.33
CA THR A 181 1.07 -3.68 -52.61
C THR A 181 0.92 -3.92 -51.11
N LYS A 182 1.89 -4.60 -50.46
CA LYS A 182 1.82 -4.90 -49.03
C LYS A 182 2.17 -3.68 -48.19
N SER A 183 1.49 -3.50 -47.05
CA SER A 183 1.81 -2.46 -46.07
C SER A 183 3.18 -2.70 -45.42
N VAL A 184 3.94 -1.63 -45.19
CA VAL A 184 5.32 -1.68 -44.69
C VAL A 184 5.41 -0.91 -43.38
N LYS A 185 6.05 -1.50 -42.37
CA LYS A 185 6.35 -0.85 -41.09
C LYS A 185 7.85 -0.61 -40.99
N VAL A 186 8.25 0.64 -40.84
CA VAL A 186 9.65 1.01 -40.61
C VAL A 186 9.81 1.36 -39.15
N VAL A 187 10.78 0.73 -38.48
CA VAL A 187 11.11 0.99 -37.08
C VAL A 187 12.55 1.45 -37.01
N ASP A 188 12.78 2.58 -36.33
CA ASP A 188 14.12 3.13 -36.15
C ASP A 188 14.80 2.62 -34.88
N SER A 189 16.05 3.04 -34.64
CA SER A 189 16.81 2.58 -33.48
C SER A 189 16.26 3.06 -32.12
N SER A 190 15.39 4.08 -32.13
CA SER A 190 14.76 4.66 -30.94
C SER A 190 13.37 4.07 -30.67
N GLY A 191 12.89 3.22 -31.58
CA GLY A 191 11.63 2.48 -31.47
C GLY A 191 10.44 3.23 -32.08
N ASP A 192 10.68 4.37 -32.71
CA ASP A 192 9.64 5.12 -33.40
C ASP A 192 9.24 4.36 -34.68
N THR A 193 7.95 4.45 -35.02
CA THR A 193 7.35 3.61 -36.06
C THR A 193 6.60 4.43 -37.09
N TRP A 194 6.88 4.15 -38.36
CA TRP A 194 6.15 4.65 -39.52
C TRP A 194 5.46 3.49 -40.24
N ILE A 195 4.15 3.60 -40.44
CA ILE A 195 3.40 2.65 -41.27
C ILE A 195 3.11 3.29 -42.60
N VAL A 196 3.56 2.65 -43.67
CA VAL A 196 3.21 2.97 -45.06
C VAL A 196 2.14 1.98 -45.49
N ASP A 197 0.93 2.47 -45.74
CA ASP A 197 -0.17 1.62 -46.21
C ASP A 197 -0.06 1.29 -47.71
N SER A 198 -0.93 0.40 -48.19
CA SER A 198 -0.96 -0.07 -49.59
C SER A 198 -1.22 1.04 -50.62
N ASP A 199 -1.67 2.22 -50.18
CA ASP A 199 -1.92 3.39 -51.02
C ASP A 199 -0.77 4.42 -50.97
N GLY A 200 0.30 4.14 -50.22
CA GLY A 200 1.51 4.95 -50.12
C GLY A 200 1.42 6.11 -49.11
N ILE A 201 0.45 6.07 -48.19
CA ILE A 201 0.26 7.09 -47.17
C ILE A 201 1.05 6.69 -45.91
N THR A 202 1.87 7.61 -45.39
CA THR A 202 2.68 7.38 -44.20
C THR A 202 1.98 7.90 -42.95
N LYS A 203 1.87 7.05 -41.91
CA LYS A 203 1.38 7.41 -40.58
C LYS A 203 2.48 7.20 -39.55
N GLU A 204 2.82 8.28 -38.85
CA GLU A 204 3.67 8.26 -37.66
C GLU A 204 2.82 7.92 -36.44
N GLY A 205 3.15 6.85 -35.72
CA GLY A 205 2.33 6.33 -34.64
C GLY A 205 2.68 6.94 -33.28
N SER A 206 1.91 7.92 -32.81
CA SER A 206 1.84 8.28 -31.38
C SER A 206 0.45 7.97 -30.82
N GLY A 207 0.39 7.21 -29.71
CA GLY A 207 -0.81 6.62 -29.14
C GLY A 207 -2.01 7.57 -28.90
N GLU A 208 -3.19 7.00 -29.16
CA GLU A 208 -4.58 7.46 -29.17
C GLU A 208 -5.07 8.64 -28.28
N GLY A 209 -5.95 9.45 -28.90
CA GLY A 209 -6.96 10.29 -28.23
C GLY A 209 -7.76 11.15 -29.21
N ASP A 210 -8.92 10.65 -29.67
CA ASP A 210 -9.86 11.27 -30.61
C ASP A 210 -10.59 12.52 -30.05
N PHE A 211 -10.56 13.65 -30.77
CA PHE A 211 -11.58 14.71 -30.70
C PHE A 211 -11.78 15.40 -32.06
N THR A 212 -13.03 15.46 -32.49
CA THR A 212 -13.52 16.02 -33.77
C THR A 212 -13.37 17.54 -33.84
N ASN A 213 -12.84 18.05 -34.97
CA ASN A 213 -12.49 19.45 -35.20
C ASN A 213 -13.46 20.13 -36.19
N THR A 214 -13.80 21.40 -35.96
CA THR A 214 -14.35 22.30 -36.99
C THR A 214 -13.32 23.39 -37.32
N ASP A 215 -12.81 23.30 -38.55
CA ASP A 215 -12.35 24.33 -39.48
C ASP A 215 -11.40 25.48 -39.05
N THR A 216 -10.21 25.38 -39.66
CA THR A 216 -9.15 26.37 -39.97
C THR A 216 -8.00 26.48 -38.94
N PRO A 217 -6.77 26.09 -39.31
CA PRO A 217 -5.67 25.90 -38.36
C PRO A 217 -4.98 27.23 -38.11
N ILE A 218 -5.29 27.82 -36.96
CA ILE A 218 -4.27 28.57 -36.22
C ILE A 218 -3.01 27.68 -36.17
N ASN A 219 -1.85 28.16 -36.63
CA ASN A 219 -0.62 27.37 -36.55
C ASN A 219 -0.20 27.27 -35.07
N ASN A 220 -0.77 26.29 -34.39
CA ASN A 220 -0.63 26.05 -32.96
C ASN A 220 0.83 25.91 -32.53
N GLU A 221 1.71 25.48 -33.43
CA GLU A 221 3.14 25.35 -33.14
C GLU A 221 3.84 26.72 -33.02
N GLN A 222 3.55 27.65 -33.93
CA GLN A 222 4.11 29.01 -33.88
C GLN A 222 3.53 29.80 -32.71
N LEU A 223 2.25 29.62 -32.39
CA LEU A 223 1.65 30.23 -31.20
C LEU A 223 2.18 29.66 -29.89
N LYS A 224 2.44 28.36 -29.83
CA LYS A 224 3.12 27.74 -28.70
C LYS A 224 4.47 28.42 -28.45
N LYS A 225 5.28 28.58 -29.50
CA LYS A 225 6.60 29.22 -29.41
C LYS A 225 6.48 30.70 -29.00
N LEU A 226 5.50 31.43 -29.55
CA LEU A 226 5.18 32.80 -29.14
C LEU A 226 4.84 32.90 -27.65
N PHE A 227 3.94 32.06 -27.13
CA PHE A 227 3.54 32.13 -25.72
C PHE A 227 4.64 31.68 -24.77
N ILE A 228 5.49 30.73 -25.17
CA ILE A 228 6.71 30.40 -24.43
C ILE A 228 7.65 31.61 -24.34
N GLU A 229 7.81 32.37 -25.42
CA GLU A 229 8.61 33.60 -25.42
C GLU A 229 8.05 34.66 -24.45
N VAL A 230 6.72 34.84 -24.44
CA VAL A 230 6.02 35.72 -23.49
C VAL A 230 6.21 35.26 -22.04
N LEU A 231 6.08 33.96 -21.77
CA LEU A 231 6.29 33.37 -20.44
C LEU A 231 7.73 33.54 -19.95
N ASN A 232 8.72 33.34 -20.83
CA ASN A 232 10.13 33.56 -20.50
C ASN A 232 10.42 35.03 -20.15
N GLU A 233 9.74 35.97 -20.81
CA GLU A 233 9.85 37.39 -20.49
C GLU A 233 9.27 37.70 -19.09
N PHE A 234 8.09 37.16 -18.77
CA PHE A 234 7.52 37.28 -17.41
C PHE A 234 8.45 36.68 -16.35
N LYS A 235 9.00 35.48 -16.60
CA LYS A 235 9.96 34.85 -15.70
C LYS A 235 11.15 35.77 -15.41
N ASN A 236 11.75 36.34 -16.47
CA ASN A 236 12.90 37.24 -16.34
C ASN A 236 12.54 38.51 -15.56
N GLU A 237 11.38 39.12 -15.81
CA GLU A 237 10.90 40.30 -15.07
C GLU A 237 10.71 40.02 -13.58
N ILE A 238 10.14 38.85 -13.25
CA ILE A 238 9.95 38.41 -11.86
C ILE A 238 11.30 38.13 -11.19
N ASP A 239 12.19 37.38 -11.84
CA ASP A 239 13.52 37.04 -11.32
C ASP A 239 14.34 38.31 -11.04
N ILE A 240 14.34 39.29 -11.96
CA ILE A 240 15.02 40.57 -11.79
C ILE A 240 14.44 41.36 -10.60
N TYR A 241 13.12 41.33 -10.41
CA TYR A 241 12.50 41.99 -9.27
C TYR A 241 12.86 41.32 -7.95
N LEU A 242 12.79 39.99 -7.88
CA LEU A 242 13.11 39.20 -6.68
C LEU A 242 14.58 39.37 -6.27
N LEU A 243 15.51 39.42 -7.22
CA LEU A 243 16.95 39.64 -6.98
C LEU A 243 17.25 40.99 -6.29
N ASN A 244 16.39 41.99 -6.51
CA ASN A 244 16.57 43.36 -6.03
C ASN A 244 15.67 43.70 -4.83
N ASN A 245 14.64 42.91 -4.55
CA ASN A 245 13.73 43.15 -3.44
C ASN A 245 14.49 43.05 -2.10
N GLY A 246 14.58 44.17 -1.36
CA GLY A 246 15.30 44.25 -0.08
C GLY A 246 16.72 44.83 -0.13
N LYS A 247 17.24 45.27 -1.29
CA LYS A 247 18.52 46.00 -1.40
C LYS A 247 18.27 47.47 -1.76
N GLY A 248 18.70 48.40 -0.90
CA GLY A 248 18.65 49.86 -1.14
C GLY A 248 19.50 50.31 -2.34
N PRO A 249 19.43 51.59 -2.74
CA PRO A 249 19.20 52.00 -4.13
C PRO A 249 20.45 51.86 -5.01
N LEU A 250 20.22 51.41 -6.25
CA LEU A 250 21.04 51.79 -7.40
C LEU A 250 20.32 52.94 -8.14
N ASP A 251 21.03 53.62 -9.04
CA ASP A 251 20.71 54.94 -9.61
C ASP A 251 19.32 55.06 -10.31
N GLU A 252 18.63 56.17 -10.05
CA GLU A 252 17.16 56.33 -10.12
C GLU A 252 16.59 56.53 -11.53
N LEU A 253 17.41 56.86 -12.52
CA LEU A 253 16.95 57.23 -13.88
C LEU A 253 17.06 56.11 -14.92
N ILE A 254 17.90 55.09 -14.69
CA ILE A 254 18.03 53.91 -15.56
C ILE A 254 17.17 52.74 -15.01
N ILE A 255 16.93 52.72 -13.71
CA ILE A 255 16.17 51.66 -13.01
C ILE A 255 14.65 51.78 -13.23
N ARG A 256 14.10 53.00 -13.26
CA ARG A 256 12.65 53.20 -13.40
C ARG A 256 12.09 52.70 -14.74
N SER A 257 12.89 52.61 -15.80
CA SER A 257 12.44 52.07 -17.10
C SER A 257 12.68 50.56 -17.26
N MET A 258 13.46 49.92 -16.39
CA MET A 258 13.86 48.51 -16.51
C MET A 258 13.35 47.60 -15.38
N MET A 259 12.66 48.15 -14.36
CA MET A 259 12.34 47.41 -13.11
C MET A 259 10.90 47.59 -12.61
N GLU A 260 9.97 48.00 -13.47
CA GLU A 260 8.55 47.97 -13.11
C GLU A 260 7.96 46.61 -13.51
N LEU A 261 7.58 45.82 -12.49
CA LEU A 261 6.79 44.61 -12.72
C LEU A 261 5.51 44.98 -13.48
N PRO A 262 5.09 44.15 -14.45
CA PRO A 262 3.79 44.32 -15.10
C PRO A 262 2.67 44.53 -14.07
N ASP A 263 1.78 45.50 -14.32
CA ASP A 263 0.69 45.88 -13.39
C ASP A 263 -0.22 44.70 -12.98
N CYS A 264 -0.26 43.67 -13.82
CA CYS A 264 -1.07 42.48 -13.62
C CYS A 264 -0.42 41.44 -12.68
N LEU A 265 0.82 41.63 -12.23
CA LEU A 265 1.52 40.71 -11.32
C LEU A 265 1.60 41.27 -9.89
N PRO A 266 1.51 40.40 -8.86
CA PRO A 266 1.56 40.82 -7.47
C PRO A 266 2.95 41.32 -7.07
N LYS A 267 3.03 42.25 -6.12
CA LYS A 267 4.32 42.78 -5.62
C LYS A 267 4.90 41.99 -4.43
N HIS A 268 4.20 40.95 -3.97
CA HIS A 268 4.61 40.12 -2.83
C HIS A 268 5.46 38.92 -3.31
N VAL A 269 6.57 38.64 -2.60
CA VAL A 269 7.58 37.65 -3.00
C VAL A 269 7.02 36.23 -3.09
N ASP A 270 6.26 35.81 -2.08
CA ASP A 270 5.56 34.52 -2.02
C ASP A 270 4.64 34.31 -3.22
N LYS A 271 3.87 35.35 -3.57
CA LYS A 271 2.98 35.31 -4.74
C LYS A 271 3.72 35.33 -6.08
N LEU A 272 4.90 35.93 -6.12
CA LEU A 272 5.76 35.91 -7.30
C LEU A 272 6.41 34.53 -7.50
N GLU A 273 6.75 33.83 -6.42
CA GLU A 273 7.23 32.44 -6.46
C GLU A 273 6.12 31.48 -6.97
N GLU A 274 4.86 31.69 -6.57
CA GLU A 274 3.70 30.97 -7.12
C GLU A 274 3.52 31.24 -8.63
N ALA A 275 3.63 32.51 -9.06
CA ALA A 275 3.55 32.86 -10.47
C ALA A 275 4.68 32.20 -11.30
N LEU A 276 5.89 32.10 -10.75
CA LEU A 276 7.00 31.37 -11.36
C LEU A 276 6.70 29.87 -11.53
N ALA A 277 6.04 29.25 -10.55
CA ALA A 277 5.63 27.84 -10.65
C ALA A 277 4.61 27.61 -11.78
N ILE A 278 3.62 28.51 -11.91
CA ILE A 278 2.61 28.48 -12.99
C ILE A 278 3.28 28.70 -14.36
N ILE A 279 4.26 29.60 -14.44
CA ILE A 279 5.03 29.83 -15.66
C ILE A 279 5.75 28.54 -16.11
N GLU A 280 6.40 27.82 -15.20
CA GLU A 280 7.07 26.56 -15.54
C GLU A 280 6.07 25.44 -15.88
N GLU A 281 4.90 25.38 -15.24
CA GLU A 281 3.81 24.48 -15.62
C GLU A 281 3.39 24.70 -17.07
N PHE A 282 3.12 25.95 -17.47
CA PHE A 282 2.74 26.27 -18.84
C PHE A 282 3.89 26.13 -19.85
N LYS A 283 5.15 26.25 -19.44
CA LYS A 283 6.28 25.93 -20.33
C LYS A 283 6.41 24.42 -20.56
N ASN A 284 6.11 23.62 -19.54
CA ASN A 284 6.13 22.15 -19.62
C ASN A 284 4.90 21.59 -20.35
N ASN A 285 3.76 22.29 -20.27
CA ASN A 285 2.58 21.99 -21.05
C ASN A 285 2.01 23.26 -21.76
N PRO A 286 2.64 23.69 -22.86
CA PRO A 286 2.24 24.90 -23.57
C PRO A 286 0.85 24.81 -24.22
N TYR A 287 0.41 23.59 -24.54
CA TYR A 287 -0.92 23.36 -25.10
C TYR A 287 -2.02 23.69 -24.10
N ALA A 288 -1.82 23.47 -22.79
CA ALA A 288 -2.79 23.87 -21.78
C ALA A 288 -3.02 25.40 -21.73
N LEU A 289 -1.96 26.20 -21.89
CA LEU A 289 -2.09 27.65 -21.99
C LEU A 289 -2.75 28.04 -23.32
N LEU A 290 -2.33 27.43 -24.43
CA LEU A 290 -2.88 27.68 -25.75
C LEU A 290 -4.39 27.42 -25.79
N ASP A 291 -4.83 26.24 -25.32
CA ASP A 291 -6.24 25.86 -25.24
C ASP A 291 -7.04 26.83 -24.38
N SER A 292 -6.46 27.28 -23.26
CA SER A 292 -7.12 28.25 -22.37
C SER A 292 -7.26 29.62 -23.03
N VAL A 293 -6.21 30.12 -23.69
CA VAL A 293 -6.22 31.41 -24.40
C VAL A 293 -7.23 31.40 -25.55
N LEU A 294 -7.31 30.29 -26.28
CA LEU A 294 -8.20 30.09 -27.43
C LEU A 294 -9.66 29.82 -27.05
N GLN A 295 -10.02 29.72 -25.77
CA GLN A 295 -11.42 29.66 -25.33
C GLN A 295 -12.13 31.03 -25.33
N ASP A 296 -11.38 32.13 -25.27
CA ASP A 296 -11.93 33.49 -25.33
C ASP A 296 -11.96 34.00 -26.77
N THR A 297 -13.17 34.18 -27.31
CA THR A 297 -13.37 34.61 -28.70
C THR A 297 -12.74 35.97 -29.01
N SER A 298 -12.53 36.85 -28.02
CA SER A 298 -11.84 38.13 -28.22
C SER A 298 -10.33 37.99 -28.40
N ASN A 299 -9.72 36.94 -27.82
CA ASN A 299 -8.32 36.61 -28.04
C ASN A 299 -8.11 36.03 -29.43
N ILE A 300 -9.04 35.17 -29.88
CA ILE A 300 -9.00 34.54 -31.22
C ILE A 300 -8.94 35.60 -32.31
N GLU A 301 -9.85 36.58 -32.29
CA GLU A 301 -9.89 37.64 -33.32
C GLU A 301 -8.58 38.45 -33.39
N PHE A 302 -7.97 38.75 -32.25
CA PHE A 302 -6.67 39.43 -32.21
C PHE A 302 -5.54 38.54 -32.73
N ILE A 303 -5.47 37.29 -32.27
CA ILE A 303 -4.44 36.30 -32.68
C ILE A 303 -4.50 36.06 -34.20
N GLU A 304 -5.69 35.86 -34.74
CA GLU A 304 -5.92 35.71 -36.18
C GLU A 304 -5.42 36.93 -36.97
N SER A 305 -5.63 38.14 -36.44
CA SER A 305 -5.13 39.38 -37.07
C SER A 305 -3.60 39.50 -37.10
N GLN A 306 -2.92 38.76 -36.24
CA GLN A 306 -1.46 38.79 -36.06
C GLN A 306 -0.73 37.59 -36.70
N MET A 307 -1.46 36.64 -37.29
CA MET A 307 -0.90 35.41 -37.88
C MET A 307 0.20 35.64 -38.91
N ALA A 308 0.10 36.70 -39.72
CA ALA A 308 1.10 37.03 -40.73
C ALA A 308 2.48 37.37 -40.11
N SER A 309 2.50 37.96 -38.91
CA SER A 309 3.73 38.31 -38.19
C SER A 309 4.42 37.10 -37.55
N LEU A 310 3.73 35.96 -37.44
CA LEU A 310 4.25 34.70 -36.87
C LEU A 310 4.96 33.81 -37.90
N VAL A 311 4.89 34.16 -39.18
CA VAL A 311 5.54 33.42 -40.27
C VAL A 311 7.07 33.68 -40.32
N GLY A 312 7.59 34.63 -39.54
CA GLY A 312 9.02 34.97 -39.45
C GLY A 312 9.83 34.13 -38.46
N PRO A 313 11.17 34.24 -38.46
CA PRO A 313 12.03 33.52 -37.52
C PRO A 313 11.94 34.07 -36.09
N GLU A 314 12.09 33.20 -35.10
CA GLU A 314 12.23 33.55 -33.68
C GLU A 314 13.48 34.42 -33.41
N PRO A 315 13.46 35.29 -32.38
CA PRO A 315 12.36 35.58 -31.45
C PRO A 315 11.24 36.38 -32.12
N TYR A 316 9.99 36.10 -31.77
CA TYR A 316 8.80 36.69 -32.39
C TYR A 316 8.52 38.12 -31.93
N LYS A 317 8.94 38.51 -30.72
CA LYS A 317 8.69 39.85 -30.15
C LYS A 317 9.04 41.00 -31.08
N GLN A 318 10.11 40.84 -31.87
CA GLN A 318 10.60 41.86 -32.80
C GLN A 318 9.65 42.16 -33.97
N HIS A 319 8.71 41.25 -34.24
CA HIS A 319 7.73 41.38 -35.32
C HIS A 319 6.44 42.07 -34.88
N PHE A 320 6.33 42.44 -33.59
CA PHE A 320 5.16 43.10 -33.00
C PHE A 320 5.47 44.52 -32.54
N THR A 321 4.48 45.40 -32.64
CA THR A 321 4.53 46.72 -31.99
C THR A 321 4.49 46.57 -30.48
N SER A 322 4.93 47.61 -29.75
CA SER A 322 4.91 47.59 -28.28
C SER A 322 3.50 47.41 -27.70
N GLU A 323 2.45 47.87 -28.38
CA GLU A 323 1.07 47.68 -27.92
C GLU A 323 0.57 46.26 -28.22
N GLU A 324 0.88 45.70 -29.40
CA GLU A 324 0.54 44.30 -29.73
C GLU A 324 1.22 43.32 -28.77
N TRP A 325 2.52 43.53 -28.50
CA TRP A 325 3.25 42.72 -27.55
C TRP A 325 2.67 42.83 -26.13
N LYS A 326 2.28 44.03 -25.72
CA LYS A 326 1.62 44.26 -24.44
C LYS A 326 0.28 43.53 -24.36
N THR A 327 -0.48 43.47 -25.45
CA THR A 327 -1.72 42.67 -25.53
C THR A 327 -1.44 41.18 -25.34
N PHE A 328 -0.43 40.62 -26.02
CA PHE A 328 -0.01 39.22 -25.80
C PHE A 328 0.41 38.96 -24.35
N LYS A 329 1.17 39.89 -23.75
CA LYS A 329 1.51 39.81 -22.33
C LYS A 329 0.27 39.86 -21.45
N GLN A 330 -0.72 40.71 -21.72
CA GLN A 330 -1.97 40.78 -20.96
C GLN A 330 -2.79 39.50 -21.06
N MET A 331 -2.87 38.90 -22.26
CA MET A 331 -3.54 37.61 -22.48
C MET A 331 -2.92 36.53 -21.58
N VAL A 332 -1.59 36.36 -21.63
CA VAL A 332 -0.89 35.38 -20.79
C VAL A 332 -1.01 35.74 -19.30
N CYS A 333 -0.93 37.02 -18.94
CA CYS A 333 -0.99 37.45 -17.55
C CYS A 333 -2.33 37.12 -16.88
N ALA A 334 -3.44 37.09 -17.62
CA ALA A 334 -4.74 36.68 -17.09
C ALA A 334 -4.71 35.23 -16.53
N TYR A 335 -3.88 34.36 -17.09
CA TYR A 335 -3.72 32.98 -16.65
C TYR A 335 -2.65 32.81 -15.56
N LEU A 336 -1.70 33.75 -15.47
CA LEU A 336 -0.79 33.88 -14.33
C LEU A 336 -1.49 34.45 -13.08
N LYS A 337 -2.67 35.07 -13.27
CA LYS A 337 -3.56 35.62 -12.23
C LYS A 337 -4.45 34.59 -11.51
N ARG A 338 -4.10 33.29 -11.51
CA ARG A 338 -4.67 32.30 -10.56
C ARG A 338 -4.55 32.70 -9.08
N ILE A 339 -3.83 33.79 -8.81
CA ILE A 339 -3.54 34.42 -7.51
C ILE A 339 -4.55 35.53 -7.13
N GLU A 340 -5.44 35.98 -8.03
CA GLU A 340 -6.37 37.11 -7.81
C GLU A 340 -7.87 36.80 -8.02
N GLU A 341 -8.28 35.55 -8.25
CA GLU A 341 -9.69 35.22 -8.04
C GLU A 341 -9.95 35.09 -6.54
N GLU A 342 -10.50 36.16 -5.97
CA GLU A 342 -11.06 36.24 -4.63
C GLU A 342 -12.09 35.13 -4.38
N ARG A 343 -11.62 33.92 -4.06
CA ARG A 343 -12.23 33.17 -2.98
C ARG A 343 -11.70 33.75 -1.69
N ILE A 344 -12.54 34.58 -1.10
CA ILE A 344 -12.52 34.91 0.33
C ILE A 344 -12.17 33.63 1.11
N THR A 345 -10.93 33.54 1.56
CA THR A 345 -10.44 32.48 2.44
C THR A 345 -10.32 33.09 3.83
N TYR A 346 -11.36 32.93 4.63
CA TYR A 346 -11.23 33.08 6.08
C TYR A 346 -10.57 31.82 6.61
N GLU A 347 -9.29 31.91 6.97
CA GLU A 347 -8.57 30.82 7.63
C GLU A 347 -8.87 30.83 9.13
N GLY A 348 -9.57 29.81 9.60
CA GLY A 348 -9.35 29.28 10.95
C GLY A 348 -10.48 29.48 11.95
N PHE A 349 -11.16 28.37 12.24
CA PHE A 349 -11.83 28.10 13.51
C PHE A 349 -10.81 27.47 14.47
N VAL A 350 -10.72 27.97 15.71
CA VAL A 350 -10.01 27.26 16.80
C VAL A 350 -11.00 27.06 17.94
N ALA A 351 -11.69 25.91 17.97
CA ALA A 351 -12.25 25.44 19.23
C ALA A 351 -11.11 25.07 20.16
N THR A 352 -10.70 26.02 20.99
CA THR A 352 -9.92 25.67 22.18
C THR A 352 -10.91 25.21 23.23
N VAL A 353 -11.07 23.89 23.36
CA VAL A 353 -11.72 23.31 24.52
C VAL A 353 -10.76 23.44 25.70
N GLN A 354 -11.15 24.16 26.75
CA GLN A 354 -10.37 24.19 27.99
C GLN A 354 -10.56 22.84 28.74
N GLY A 355 -9.59 21.93 28.57
CA GLY A 355 -9.55 20.61 29.22
C GLY A 355 -8.79 19.58 28.40
N ASP A 356 -8.42 18.45 29.01
CA ASP A 356 -7.80 17.31 28.30
C ASP A 356 -8.73 16.84 27.17
N THR A 357 -8.36 17.11 25.91
CA THR A 357 -9.16 16.76 24.73
C THR A 357 -8.28 16.04 23.71
N VAL A 358 -8.85 15.02 23.06
CA VAL A 358 -8.26 14.36 21.89
C VAL A 358 -9.07 14.84 20.69
N ASN A 359 -8.42 15.52 19.75
CA ASN A 359 -9.00 16.00 18.50
C ASN A 359 -8.62 15.03 17.38
N THR A 360 -9.61 14.54 16.65
CA THR A 360 -9.47 13.96 15.32
C THR A 360 -10.54 14.64 14.46
N ASP A 361 -10.13 15.62 13.65
CA ASP A 361 -10.77 16.48 12.62
C ASP A 361 -12.29 16.83 12.69
N GLU A 362 -13.14 16.06 13.36
CA GLU A 362 -14.59 16.26 13.53
C GLU A 362 -15.16 15.80 14.89
N ILE A 363 -14.35 15.26 15.83
CA ILE A 363 -14.84 14.71 17.11
C ILE A 363 -14.05 15.25 18.31
N TYR A 364 -14.75 15.85 19.28
CA TYR A 364 -14.21 16.33 20.55
C TYR A 364 -14.57 15.41 21.71
N ILE A 365 -13.56 14.81 22.36
CA ILE A 365 -13.74 14.01 23.58
C ILE A 365 -13.53 14.88 24.82
N ILE A 366 -14.61 15.17 25.56
CA ILE A 366 -14.62 16.05 26.73
C ILE A 366 -14.47 15.26 28.06
N ASN A 367 -13.55 15.70 28.91
CA ASN A 367 -13.25 15.10 30.22
C ASN A 367 -13.95 15.79 31.42
N ALA A 368 -14.72 16.85 31.17
CA ALA A 368 -15.44 17.61 32.21
C ALA A 368 -16.96 17.63 31.94
N SER A 369 -17.75 17.78 33.01
CA SER A 369 -19.22 17.91 32.95
C SER A 369 -19.70 19.25 32.37
N GLN A 370 -18.79 20.22 32.26
CA GLN A 370 -18.99 21.50 31.59
C GLN A 370 -17.74 21.81 30.78
N VAL A 371 -17.93 22.23 29.55
CA VAL A 371 -16.85 22.59 28.63
C VAL A 371 -17.23 23.89 27.93
N GLU A 372 -16.33 24.85 27.93
CA GLU A 372 -16.47 26.06 27.12
C GLU A 372 -15.96 25.78 25.71
N PHE A 373 -16.78 26.06 24.69
CA PHE A 373 -16.29 26.24 23.32
C PHE A 373 -15.87 27.70 23.13
N LYS A 374 -14.74 27.96 22.47
CA LYS A 374 -14.33 29.32 22.10
C LYS A 374 -14.26 29.40 20.58
N LEU A 375 -14.91 30.41 20.00
CA LEU A 375 -14.97 30.64 18.55
C LEU A 375 -14.14 31.89 18.22
N ALA A 376 -12.96 31.71 17.64
CA ALA A 376 -12.16 32.81 17.14
C ALA A 376 -12.29 32.95 15.61
N TYR A 377 -12.28 34.20 15.12
CA TYR A 377 -12.27 34.54 13.71
C TYR A 377 -11.02 35.36 13.38
N TRP A 378 -10.49 35.18 12.17
CA TRP A 378 -9.35 35.92 11.65
C TRP A 378 -9.69 36.47 10.27
N SER A 379 -9.37 37.73 10.02
CA SER A 379 -9.49 38.37 8.71
C SER A 379 -8.14 38.99 8.34
N LYS A 380 -7.72 38.81 7.08
CA LYS A 380 -6.49 39.43 6.54
C LYS A 380 -6.64 40.96 6.44
N ASN A 381 -7.86 41.47 6.28
CA ASN A 381 -8.16 42.90 6.15
C ASN A 381 -8.64 43.50 7.48
N ASN A 382 -8.24 44.73 7.78
CA ASN A 382 -8.55 45.48 9.02
C ASN A 382 -10.03 45.92 9.15
N ASP A 383 -10.95 45.22 8.49
CA ASP A 383 -12.35 45.60 8.42
C ASP A 383 -13.12 45.20 9.68
N VAL A 384 -14.09 46.04 10.02
CA VAL A 384 -15.04 45.80 11.12
C VAL A 384 -16.36 45.36 10.50
N ARG A 385 -16.85 44.16 10.86
CA ARG A 385 -18.07 43.57 10.30
C ARG A 385 -18.96 42.99 11.40
N ASP A 386 -20.26 42.98 11.13
CA ASP A 386 -21.26 42.32 11.95
C ASP A 386 -21.14 40.80 11.76
N ILE A 387 -21.33 40.04 12.85
CA ILE A 387 -21.31 38.59 12.82
C ILE A 387 -22.62 38.01 13.36
N SER A 388 -23.16 37.04 12.65
CA SER A 388 -24.31 36.25 13.09
C SER A 388 -23.97 34.78 13.03
N TYR A 389 -24.51 34.01 13.96
CA TYR A 389 -24.36 32.55 13.94
C TYR A 389 -25.62 31.87 14.43
N LYS A 390 -25.79 30.64 13.95
CA LYS A 390 -26.82 29.70 14.33
C LYS A 390 -26.13 28.40 14.72
N VAL A 391 -26.30 27.98 15.97
CA VAL A 391 -25.89 26.64 16.40
C VAL A 391 -27.12 25.77 16.40
N SER A 392 -27.10 24.65 15.68
CA SER A 392 -28.03 23.55 15.92
C SER A 392 -27.31 22.38 16.57
N LEU A 393 -27.95 21.81 17.59
CA LEU A 393 -27.53 20.59 18.23
C LEU A 393 -28.54 19.49 17.89
N ILE A 394 -28.03 18.34 17.48
CA ILE A 394 -28.76 17.08 17.43
C ILE A 394 -28.18 16.20 18.54
N ASP A 395 -28.98 15.90 19.56
CA ASP A 395 -28.57 15.01 20.65
C ASP A 395 -28.29 13.57 20.17
N GLU A 396 -27.67 12.73 21.02
CA GLU A 396 -27.35 11.34 20.68
C GLU A 396 -28.57 10.47 20.35
N ASP A 397 -29.77 10.87 20.78
CA ASP A 397 -31.01 10.12 20.56
C ASP A 397 -31.78 10.58 19.31
N GLY A 398 -31.26 11.57 18.57
CA GLY A 398 -31.87 12.13 17.37
C GLY A 398 -33.23 12.82 17.61
N ALA A 399 -33.57 13.08 18.87
CA ALA A 399 -34.92 13.44 19.30
C ALA A 399 -35.13 14.95 19.43
N THR A 400 -34.05 15.73 19.63
CA THR A 400 -34.15 17.17 19.89
C THR A 400 -33.23 17.96 18.96
N GLU A 401 -33.81 18.72 18.02
CA GLU A 401 -33.11 19.76 17.27
C GLU A 401 -33.30 21.09 18.00
N GLU A 402 -32.32 21.48 18.83
CA GLU A 402 -32.32 22.81 19.43
C GLU A 402 -31.48 23.73 18.57
N SER A 403 -32.11 24.77 18.02
CA SER A 403 -31.41 25.83 17.31
C SER A 403 -31.32 27.08 18.18
N TYR A 404 -30.09 27.46 18.52
CA TYR A 404 -29.76 28.71 19.17
C TYR A 404 -29.38 29.70 18.08
N VAL A 405 -30.29 30.61 17.75
CA VAL A 405 -29.97 31.77 16.91
C VAL A 405 -29.58 32.90 17.87
N THR A 406 -28.34 33.35 17.80
CA THR A 406 -27.92 34.59 18.47
C THR A 406 -27.30 35.48 17.42
N THR A 407 -27.91 36.64 17.24
CA THR A 407 -27.31 37.76 16.52
C THR A 407 -26.65 38.63 17.56
N TYR A 408 -25.33 38.84 17.45
CA TYR A 408 -24.63 39.82 18.26
C TYR A 408 -24.56 41.13 17.47
N ASP A 409 -25.01 42.24 18.06
CA ASP A 409 -24.83 43.60 17.51
C ASP A 409 -23.46 44.20 17.92
N ASP A 410 -22.46 43.37 18.20
CA ASP A 410 -21.09 43.83 18.45
C ASP A 410 -20.19 43.60 17.24
N LYS A 411 -19.51 44.68 16.90
CA LYS A 411 -18.52 44.79 15.84
C LYS A 411 -17.31 43.91 16.13
N VAL A 412 -17.02 42.92 15.27
CA VAL A 412 -15.80 42.11 15.41
C VAL A 412 -14.59 42.97 15.03
N VAL A 413 -13.64 43.10 15.97
CA VAL A 413 -12.35 43.79 15.78
C VAL A 413 -11.28 42.72 15.54
N LYS A 414 -10.43 42.94 14.53
CA LYS A 414 -9.31 42.06 14.15
C LYS A 414 -8.53 41.51 15.35
N ASN A 415 -8.25 40.21 15.32
CA ASN A 415 -7.41 39.49 16.29
C ASN A 415 -7.88 39.57 17.76
N VAL A 416 -9.14 39.93 17.99
CA VAL A 416 -9.77 39.81 19.31
C VAL A 416 -10.57 38.51 19.33
N PRO A 417 -10.10 37.47 20.05
CA PRO A 417 -10.86 36.24 20.16
C PRO A 417 -12.19 36.52 20.87
N TRP A 418 -13.28 36.22 20.18
CA TRP A 418 -14.61 36.21 20.75
C TRP A 418 -14.90 34.81 21.33
N THR A 419 -15.91 34.66 22.20
CA THR A 419 -16.17 33.38 22.88
C THR A 419 -17.66 33.08 22.89
N LEU A 420 -18.04 31.96 22.27
CA LEU A 420 -19.38 31.39 22.37
C LEU A 420 -19.43 30.39 23.51
N VAL A 421 -19.90 30.82 24.67
CA VAL A 421 -20.12 29.90 25.78
C VAL A 421 -21.36 29.05 25.52
N LEU A 422 -21.15 27.76 25.23
CA LEU A 422 -22.22 26.76 25.21
C LEU A 422 -22.27 26.09 26.58
N GLU A 423 -23.25 26.44 27.42
CA GLU A 423 -23.40 25.84 28.73
C GLU A 423 -24.87 25.48 29.02
N PRO A 424 -25.19 24.19 29.31
CA PRO A 424 -24.30 23.02 29.31
C PRO A 424 -24.04 22.42 27.91
N VAL A 425 -22.83 21.89 27.67
CA VAL A 425 -22.53 21.09 26.47
C VAL A 425 -23.10 19.69 26.63
N ARG A 426 -24.01 19.31 25.73
CA ARG A 426 -24.55 17.94 25.63
C ARG A 426 -23.79 17.14 24.57
N GLU A 427 -23.81 15.82 24.70
CA GLU A 427 -23.34 14.95 23.64
C GLU A 427 -24.27 15.03 22.43
N GLY A 428 -23.68 15.11 21.24
CA GLY A 428 -24.47 15.29 20.03
C GLY A 428 -23.66 15.84 18.88
N LYS A 429 -24.31 15.95 17.72
CA LYS A 429 -23.76 16.60 16.54
C LYS A 429 -24.09 18.08 16.64
N TYR A 430 -23.06 18.89 16.66
CA TYR A 430 -23.18 20.33 16.56
C TYR A 430 -23.02 20.73 15.10
N THR A 431 -23.93 21.56 14.63
CA THR A 431 -23.82 22.28 13.38
C THR A 431 -23.76 23.76 13.71
N ILE A 432 -22.67 24.42 13.37
CA ILE A 432 -22.53 25.87 13.51
C ILE A 432 -22.59 26.46 12.11
N ILE A 433 -23.62 27.26 11.85
CA ILE A 433 -23.72 28.08 10.66
C ILE A 433 -23.35 29.50 11.09
N HIS A 434 -22.36 30.11 10.45
CA HIS A 434 -22.00 31.49 10.73
C HIS A 434 -21.99 32.34 9.46
N LYS A 435 -22.27 33.63 9.63
CA LYS A 435 -22.37 34.62 8.57
C LYS A 435 -21.74 35.94 9.02
N LEU A 436 -20.84 36.47 8.19
CA LEU A 436 -20.19 37.78 8.38
C LEU A 436 -20.80 38.76 7.38
N GLY A 437 -21.49 39.80 7.86
CA GLY A 437 -22.18 40.76 7.00
C GLY A 437 -23.23 40.13 6.06
N GLU A 438 -23.19 40.48 4.77
CA GLU A 438 -24.10 39.95 3.73
C GLU A 438 -23.54 38.73 2.97
N GLU A 439 -22.38 38.19 3.38
CA GLU A 439 -21.69 37.09 2.70
C GLU A 439 -22.38 35.72 2.87
N ASN A 440 -21.90 34.70 2.15
CA ASN A 440 -22.43 33.34 2.18
C ASN A 440 -22.28 32.69 3.57
N GLU A 441 -23.29 31.90 3.95
CA GLU A 441 -23.26 31.10 5.17
C GLU A 441 -22.18 30.02 5.10
N VAL A 442 -21.36 29.93 6.15
CA VAL A 442 -20.38 28.85 6.32
C VAL A 442 -20.91 27.88 7.36
N LYS A 443 -20.99 26.61 6.98
CA LYS A 443 -21.48 25.52 7.84
C LYS A 443 -20.29 24.71 8.35
N GLN A 444 -20.25 24.48 9.65
CA GLN A 444 -19.29 23.62 10.32
C GLN A 444 -20.05 22.54 11.09
N GLU A 445 -19.54 21.31 11.06
CA GLU A 445 -20.13 20.20 11.77
C GLU A 445 -19.06 19.49 12.60
N PHE A 446 -19.38 19.19 13.85
CA PHE A 446 -18.52 18.37 14.72
C PHE A 446 -19.34 17.64 15.76
N TRP A 447 -18.78 16.58 16.31
CA TRP A 447 -19.37 15.78 17.37
C TRP A 447 -18.71 16.09 18.71
N VAL A 448 -19.50 16.11 19.77
CA VAL A 448 -19.00 16.17 21.14
C VAL A 448 -19.39 14.92 21.90
N ARG A 449 -18.43 14.33 22.61
CA ARG A 449 -18.60 13.09 23.39
C ARG A 449 -17.88 13.19 24.72
N HIS A 450 -18.46 12.68 25.80
CA HIS A 450 -17.75 12.47 27.05
C HIS A 450 -16.85 11.24 26.96
N LYS A 451 -15.72 11.30 27.66
CA LYS A 451 -14.93 10.08 27.94
C LYS A 451 -15.70 9.20 28.92
N HIS A 452 -16.57 8.35 28.41
CA HIS A 452 -17.45 7.50 29.23
C HIS A 452 -16.79 6.22 29.77
N TYR A 453 -15.70 5.73 29.17
CA TYR A 453 -15.18 4.38 29.43
C TYR A 453 -13.67 4.34 29.65
N ASP A 454 -13.24 3.45 30.55
CA ASP A 454 -11.81 3.24 30.90
C ASP A 454 -10.95 2.83 29.69
N PHE A 455 -11.54 2.12 28.72
CA PHE A 455 -10.87 1.66 27.50
C PHE A 455 -11.75 1.92 26.27
N ALA A 456 -11.77 3.18 25.83
CA ALA A 456 -12.54 3.65 24.68
C ALA A 456 -11.73 3.59 23.37
N CYS A 457 -12.42 3.41 22.25
CA CYS A 457 -11.86 3.53 20.90
C CYS A 457 -11.32 4.95 20.70
N LYS A 458 -10.05 5.08 20.28
CA LYS A 458 -9.42 6.38 19.99
C LYS A 458 -10.06 7.11 18.81
N VAL A 459 -10.74 6.39 17.92
CA VAL A 459 -11.39 6.96 16.73
C VAL A 459 -12.83 7.35 17.02
N CYS A 460 -13.65 6.42 17.51
CA CYS A 460 -15.10 6.65 17.65
C CYS A 460 -15.62 6.74 19.09
N GLY A 461 -14.75 6.69 20.11
CA GLY A 461 -15.12 6.78 21.52
C GLY A 461 -15.88 5.56 22.10
N ARG A 462 -16.14 4.52 21.29
CA ARG A 462 -16.88 3.33 21.71
C ARG A 462 -16.16 2.55 22.82
N ASP A 463 -16.91 1.99 23.76
CA ASP A 463 -16.38 1.05 24.75
C ASP A 463 -15.75 -0.17 24.08
N LEU A 464 -14.42 -0.29 24.17
CA LEU A 464 -13.62 -1.42 23.68
C LEU A 464 -13.22 -2.38 24.81
N LYS A 465 -13.77 -2.22 26.02
CA LYS A 465 -13.48 -3.08 27.16
C LYS A 465 -13.77 -4.54 26.83
N ILE A 466 -12.83 -5.41 27.17
CA ILE A 466 -13.02 -6.85 27.06
C ILE A 466 -13.73 -7.36 28.32
N THR A 467 -14.86 -8.03 28.12
CA THR A 467 -15.62 -8.70 29.17
C THR A 467 -15.82 -10.16 28.82
N HIS A 468 -16.10 -11.00 29.82
CA HIS A 468 -16.40 -12.41 29.57
C HIS A 468 -17.59 -12.59 28.62
N GLU A 469 -18.63 -11.76 28.75
CA GLU A 469 -19.79 -11.80 27.85
C GLU A 469 -19.45 -11.42 26.41
N ARG A 470 -18.58 -10.43 26.18
CA ARG A 470 -18.09 -10.10 24.84
C ARG A 470 -17.29 -11.26 24.25
N LEU A 471 -16.41 -11.90 25.04
CA LEU A 471 -15.64 -13.06 24.60
C LEU A 471 -16.53 -14.27 24.29
N LYS A 472 -17.64 -14.48 25.02
CA LYS A 472 -18.62 -15.53 24.70
C LYS A 472 -19.34 -15.27 23.38
N LYS A 473 -19.51 -14.01 22.97
CA LYS A 473 -20.06 -13.68 21.65
C LYS A 473 -19.03 -13.94 20.55
N LEU A 474 -17.81 -13.42 20.73
CA LEU A 474 -16.68 -13.62 19.80
C LEU A 474 -16.36 -15.10 19.58
N PHE A 475 -16.24 -15.86 20.67
CA PHE A 475 -15.88 -17.28 20.64
C PHE A 475 -17.08 -18.15 21.03
N SER A 476 -18.21 -17.94 20.36
CA SER A 476 -19.51 -18.55 20.69
C SER A 476 -19.51 -20.08 20.72
N LYS A 477 -18.62 -20.72 19.97
CA LYS A 477 -18.48 -22.19 19.93
C LYS A 477 -17.44 -22.72 20.93
N SER A 478 -16.73 -21.86 21.66
CA SER A 478 -15.68 -22.27 22.60
C SER A 478 -16.23 -22.68 23.97
N GLY A 479 -16.16 -23.98 24.28
CA GLY A 479 -16.39 -24.46 25.64
C GLY A 479 -15.34 -23.92 26.63
N THR A 480 -14.11 -23.70 26.17
CA THR A 480 -13.01 -23.17 26.97
C THR A 480 -13.31 -21.74 27.42
N VAL A 481 -13.67 -20.85 26.50
CA VAL A 481 -14.01 -19.46 26.84
C VAL A 481 -15.23 -19.43 27.76
N LYS A 482 -16.29 -20.18 27.45
CA LYS A 482 -17.53 -20.19 28.25
C LYS A 482 -17.32 -20.58 29.71
N ARG A 483 -16.46 -21.57 29.99
CA ARG A 483 -16.24 -22.11 31.35
C ARG A 483 -15.21 -21.33 32.18
N ASN A 484 -14.39 -20.47 31.57
CA ASN A 484 -13.27 -19.81 32.25
C ASN A 484 -13.43 -18.29 32.26
N PRO A 485 -14.14 -17.68 33.23
CA PRO A 485 -14.37 -16.23 33.27
C PRO A 485 -13.07 -15.41 33.33
N ASN A 486 -12.04 -15.91 34.02
CA ASN A 486 -10.73 -15.25 34.17
C ASN A 486 -9.98 -15.11 32.84
N ILE A 487 -10.40 -15.77 31.75
CA ILE A 487 -9.80 -15.56 30.43
C ILE A 487 -9.98 -14.12 29.95
N SER A 488 -11.02 -13.44 30.42
CA SER A 488 -11.25 -12.03 30.11
C SER A 488 -10.17 -11.11 30.68
N ASP A 489 -9.59 -11.44 31.84
CA ASP A 489 -8.47 -10.68 32.41
C ASP A 489 -7.21 -10.79 31.55
N TYR A 490 -6.96 -11.96 30.96
CA TYR A 490 -5.81 -12.18 30.08
C TYR A 490 -5.95 -11.46 28.75
N PHE A 491 -7.14 -11.49 28.14
CA PHE A 491 -7.41 -10.70 26.95
C PHE A 491 -7.43 -9.21 27.24
N LYS A 492 -7.93 -8.77 28.40
CA LYS A 492 -7.85 -7.38 28.86
C LYS A 492 -6.39 -6.92 28.93
N LEU A 493 -5.53 -7.69 29.60
CA LEU A 493 -4.10 -7.42 29.68
C LEU A 493 -3.45 -7.37 28.29
N ALA A 494 -3.83 -8.30 27.40
CA ALA A 494 -3.38 -8.34 26.01
C ALA A 494 -3.72 -7.05 25.26
N VAL A 495 -4.99 -6.64 25.23
CA VAL A 495 -5.44 -5.46 24.48
C VAL A 495 -4.89 -4.16 25.04
N GLU A 496 -4.75 -4.05 26.37
CA GLU A 496 -4.23 -2.85 27.01
C GLU A 496 -2.73 -2.67 26.75
N LYS A 497 -1.92 -3.72 26.95
CA LYS A 497 -0.45 -3.64 26.75
C LYS A 497 -0.03 -3.59 25.29
N ALA A 498 -0.82 -4.16 24.39
CA ALA A 498 -0.58 -4.13 22.96
C ALA A 498 -1.21 -2.89 22.26
N GLU A 499 -1.82 -1.99 23.03
CA GLU A 499 -2.50 -0.79 22.52
C GLU A 499 -3.57 -1.08 21.45
N LEU A 500 -4.35 -2.16 21.62
CA LEU A 500 -5.47 -2.51 20.75
C LEU A 500 -6.71 -1.66 21.07
N ASN A 501 -6.55 -0.34 20.93
CA ASN A 501 -7.46 0.70 21.37
C ASN A 501 -8.22 1.40 20.21
N THR A 502 -8.32 0.75 19.05
CA THR A 502 -9.24 1.10 17.97
C THR A 502 -10.11 -0.10 17.61
N CYS A 503 -11.28 0.12 17.02
CA CYS A 503 -12.17 -0.96 16.59
C CYS A 503 -11.47 -1.89 15.57
N TYR A 504 -10.75 -1.31 14.61
CA TYR A 504 -9.99 -2.03 13.59
C TYR A 504 -8.87 -2.89 14.20
N ARG A 505 -8.09 -2.32 15.13
CA ARG A 505 -7.07 -3.07 15.89
C ARG A 505 -7.64 -4.30 16.57
N GLN A 506 -8.77 -4.17 17.28
CA GLN A 506 -9.40 -5.31 17.93
C GLN A 506 -9.98 -6.31 16.92
N ALA A 507 -10.65 -5.84 15.88
CA ALA A 507 -11.24 -6.70 14.86
C ALA A 507 -10.17 -7.55 14.18
N HIS A 508 -9.05 -6.96 13.75
CA HIS A 508 -7.92 -7.71 13.19
C HIS A 508 -7.33 -8.69 14.21
N PHE A 509 -7.10 -8.25 15.44
CA PHE A 509 -6.51 -9.11 16.46
C PHE A 509 -7.36 -10.36 16.75
N PHE A 510 -8.67 -10.16 16.96
CA PHE A 510 -9.58 -11.25 17.29
C PHE A 510 -9.91 -12.14 16.10
N SER A 511 -10.01 -11.60 14.87
CA SER A 511 -10.29 -12.41 13.68
C SER A 511 -9.16 -13.40 13.39
N GLN A 512 -7.91 -12.96 13.55
CA GLN A 512 -6.73 -13.83 13.39
C GLN A 512 -6.73 -14.95 14.45
N ILE A 513 -6.97 -14.61 15.71
CA ILE A 513 -7.05 -15.60 16.80
C ILE A 513 -8.19 -16.59 16.56
N ASP A 514 -9.36 -16.11 16.17
CA ASP A 514 -10.52 -16.95 15.92
C ASP A 514 -10.24 -17.93 14.77
N HIS A 515 -9.65 -17.47 13.66
CA HIS A 515 -9.26 -18.34 12.56
C HIS A 515 -8.26 -19.43 13.00
N GLU A 516 -7.12 -19.03 13.58
CA GLU A 516 -6.02 -19.95 13.89
C GLU A 516 -6.37 -21.01 14.94
N SER A 517 -7.31 -20.69 15.84
CA SER A 517 -7.71 -21.57 16.93
C SER A 517 -9.09 -22.18 16.75
N SER A 518 -9.74 -21.94 15.61
CA SER A 518 -11.15 -22.29 15.36
C SER A 518 -12.06 -21.80 16.49
N GLY A 519 -11.90 -20.54 16.87
CA GLY A 519 -12.58 -19.91 17.99
C GLY A 519 -12.16 -20.49 19.33
N MET A 520 -10.86 -20.61 19.59
CA MET A 520 -10.28 -21.13 20.83
C MET A 520 -10.75 -22.55 21.18
N ARG A 521 -11.01 -23.38 20.15
CA ARG A 521 -11.41 -24.80 20.29
C ARG A 521 -10.25 -25.75 20.06
N ALA A 522 -9.30 -25.35 19.22
CA ALA A 522 -8.12 -26.13 18.87
C ALA A 522 -6.86 -25.31 19.18
N THR A 523 -6.24 -25.59 20.33
CA THR A 523 -5.03 -24.89 20.80
C THR A 523 -3.79 -25.78 20.77
N VAL A 524 -3.89 -26.96 20.18
CA VAL A 524 -2.78 -27.91 20.01
C VAL A 524 -3.00 -28.64 18.71
N GLU A 525 -1.94 -28.76 17.92
CA GLU A 525 -1.93 -29.62 16.75
C GLU A 525 -2.11 -31.09 17.17
N GLY A 526 -3.05 -31.77 16.50
CA GLY A 526 -3.20 -33.21 16.65
C GLY A 526 -1.97 -33.95 16.12
N SER A 527 -1.68 -35.12 16.70
CA SER A 527 -0.60 -35.98 16.21
C SER A 527 -1.12 -37.28 15.58
N THR A 528 -2.40 -37.33 15.20
CA THR A 528 -3.03 -38.56 14.70
C THR A 528 -3.57 -38.33 13.30
N TYR A 529 -2.82 -38.80 12.30
CA TYR A 529 -3.11 -38.57 10.89
C TYR A 529 -3.49 -39.88 10.21
N SER A 530 -4.47 -39.84 9.29
CA SER A 530 -4.62 -40.95 8.35
C SER A 530 -3.52 -40.87 7.29
N LEU A 531 -3.23 -41.99 6.63
CA LEU A 531 -2.25 -42.02 5.53
C LEU A 531 -2.55 -40.96 4.46
N ALA A 532 -3.78 -40.93 3.95
CA ALA A 532 -4.21 -39.92 2.98
C ALA A 532 -4.12 -38.47 3.52
N ARG A 533 -4.51 -38.24 4.78
CA ARG A 533 -4.46 -36.89 5.37
C ARG A 533 -3.02 -36.41 5.54
N MET A 534 -2.10 -37.30 5.91
CA MET A 534 -0.68 -36.99 6.01
C MET A 534 -0.12 -36.50 4.67
N LEU A 535 -0.36 -37.24 3.58
CA LEU A 535 0.08 -36.84 2.24
C LEU A 535 -0.55 -35.51 1.80
N SER A 536 -1.83 -35.30 2.11
CA SER A 536 -2.55 -34.06 1.80
C SER A 536 -2.00 -32.83 2.53
N VAL A 537 -1.73 -32.95 3.84
CA VAL A 537 -1.30 -31.82 4.69
C VAL A 537 0.13 -31.39 4.36
N TRP A 538 1.04 -32.34 4.13
CA TRP A 538 2.47 -32.05 3.94
C TRP A 538 2.93 -32.13 2.48
N LYS A 539 2.01 -31.98 1.52
CA LYS A 539 2.32 -31.97 0.08
C LYS A 539 3.28 -30.86 -0.37
N TYR A 540 3.54 -29.85 0.44
CA TYR A 540 4.53 -28.80 0.16
C TYR A 540 5.77 -28.88 1.05
N ASN A 541 5.85 -29.87 1.95
CA ASN A 541 6.93 -29.96 2.91
C ASN A 541 8.15 -30.69 2.31
N SER A 542 9.31 -30.03 2.35
CA SER A 542 10.55 -30.58 1.78
C SER A 542 11.06 -31.82 2.51
N ASN A 543 10.90 -31.92 3.83
CA ASN A 543 11.30 -33.11 4.58
C ASN A 543 10.40 -34.30 4.24
N ALA A 544 9.08 -34.07 4.15
CA ALA A 544 8.10 -35.07 3.71
C ALA A 544 8.43 -35.62 2.31
N LYS A 545 8.82 -34.75 1.37
CA LYS A 545 9.27 -35.14 0.02
C LYS A 545 10.36 -36.21 0.06
N THR A 546 11.35 -36.05 0.94
CA THR A 546 12.51 -36.95 1.00
C THR A 546 12.20 -38.35 1.52
N VAL A 547 10.99 -38.58 2.04
CA VAL A 547 10.57 -39.86 2.62
C VAL A 547 9.32 -40.38 1.92
N PHE A 548 8.20 -39.66 1.95
CA PHE A 548 6.89 -40.18 1.55
C PHE A 548 6.75 -40.52 0.06
N TYR A 549 7.62 -39.98 -0.78
CA TYR A 549 7.57 -40.15 -2.23
C TYR A 549 8.69 -41.04 -2.77
N LYS A 550 9.46 -41.70 -1.89
CA LYS A 550 10.42 -42.74 -2.28
C LYS A 550 9.70 -44.07 -2.43
N GLN A 551 10.04 -44.82 -3.48
CA GLN A 551 9.46 -46.15 -3.69
C GLN A 551 9.74 -47.09 -2.49
N SER A 552 10.96 -47.04 -1.94
CA SER A 552 11.34 -47.85 -0.77
C SER A 552 10.46 -47.62 0.47
N PHE A 553 9.95 -46.40 0.68
CA PHE A 553 9.04 -46.10 1.80
C PHE A 553 7.72 -46.89 1.73
N TRP A 554 7.32 -47.29 0.54
CA TRP A 554 6.12 -48.08 0.29
C TRP A 554 6.43 -49.57 0.24
N ASP A 555 7.50 -49.94 -0.49
CA ASP A 555 7.93 -51.33 -0.63
C ASP A 555 8.32 -51.95 0.72
N ASP A 556 8.95 -51.17 1.60
CA ASP A 556 9.38 -51.62 2.94
C ASP A 556 8.31 -51.38 4.02
N GLU A 557 7.11 -50.93 3.63
CA GLU A 557 5.97 -50.62 4.52
C GLU A 557 6.22 -49.56 5.60
N ASP A 558 7.26 -48.73 5.43
CA ASP A 558 7.61 -47.66 6.38
C ASP A 558 6.42 -46.73 6.70
N TYR A 559 5.46 -46.55 5.80
CA TYR A 559 4.26 -45.74 6.03
C TYR A 559 3.45 -46.16 7.26
N LEU A 560 3.51 -47.45 7.67
CA LEU A 560 2.87 -47.97 8.88
C LEU A 560 3.42 -47.35 10.17
N ASP A 561 4.64 -46.80 10.12
CA ASP A 561 5.32 -46.16 11.24
C ASP A 561 5.04 -44.65 11.35
N TYR A 562 4.39 -44.04 10.35
CA TYR A 562 4.10 -42.61 10.30
C TYR A 562 2.61 -42.29 10.37
N ALA A 563 1.79 -43.04 9.65
CA ALA A 563 0.34 -42.86 9.69
C ALA A 563 -0.27 -43.58 10.91
N SER A 564 -1.32 -42.99 11.49
CA SER A 564 -1.94 -43.48 12.72
C SER A 564 -3.27 -44.21 12.49
N LYS A 565 -3.86 -44.10 11.29
CA LYS A 565 -5.14 -44.72 10.94
C LYS A 565 -5.31 -44.81 9.42
N GLY A 566 -6.30 -45.61 9.00
CA GLY A 566 -6.53 -45.87 7.58
C GLY A 566 -5.35 -46.59 6.94
N LEU A 567 -4.78 -47.55 7.66
CA LEU A 567 -3.66 -48.37 7.25
C LEU A 567 -4.19 -49.69 6.73
N TYR A 568 -3.82 -50.04 5.50
CA TYR A 568 -4.22 -51.27 4.84
C TYR A 568 -3.02 -51.84 4.10
N GLU A 569 -2.75 -53.11 4.33
CA GLU A 569 -1.69 -53.88 3.68
C GLU A 569 -2.31 -54.81 2.65
N LYS A 570 -1.65 -54.97 1.50
CA LYS A 570 -2.09 -55.92 0.47
C LYS A 570 -1.64 -57.32 0.89
N LEU A 571 -2.54 -58.29 0.87
CA LEU A 571 -2.27 -59.67 1.23
C LEU A 571 -1.57 -60.40 0.08
N ASP A 572 -0.47 -61.10 0.39
CA ASP A 572 0.24 -61.95 -0.56
C ASP A 572 -0.34 -63.37 -0.65
N ASP A 573 -1.06 -63.85 0.37
CA ASP A 573 -1.64 -65.21 0.44
C ASP A 573 -3.08 -65.24 1.00
N GLU A 574 -3.90 -66.22 0.54
CA GLU A 574 -5.36 -66.31 0.79
C GLU A 574 -5.80 -66.70 2.22
N GLU A 575 -4.87 -66.99 3.14
CA GLU A 575 -5.19 -67.68 4.42
C GLU A 575 -5.85 -66.80 5.50
N ASP A 576 -5.70 -65.46 5.47
CA ASP A 576 -6.21 -64.59 6.53
C ASP A 576 -7.68 -64.16 6.29
N LYS A 577 -8.62 -65.09 6.53
CA LYS A 577 -10.06 -64.96 6.17
C LYS A 577 -10.88 -63.98 7.03
N ALA A 578 -10.34 -63.43 8.13
CA ALA A 578 -11.14 -62.65 9.09
C ALA A 578 -11.23 -61.14 8.78
N THR A 579 -10.30 -60.62 7.98
CA THR A 579 -10.06 -59.16 7.82
C THR A 579 -9.83 -58.76 6.36
N LYS A 580 -10.55 -59.35 5.41
CA LYS A 580 -10.46 -59.00 3.99
C LYS A 580 -11.23 -57.70 3.68
N TYR A 581 -10.55 -56.77 3.02
CA TYR A 581 -11.08 -55.48 2.60
C TYR A 581 -10.80 -55.25 1.12
N LYS A 582 -11.69 -54.47 0.50
CA LYS A 582 -11.56 -54.01 -0.88
C LYS A 582 -11.51 -52.47 -0.89
N PRO A 583 -10.58 -51.86 -1.66
CA PRO A 583 -10.57 -50.42 -1.84
C PRO A 583 -11.73 -49.96 -2.73
N SER A 584 -12.25 -48.76 -2.47
CA SER A 584 -13.34 -48.13 -3.21
C SER A 584 -12.85 -47.06 -4.17
N SER A 585 -11.67 -46.49 -3.93
CA SER A 585 -11.10 -45.41 -4.73
C SER A 585 -9.57 -45.46 -4.72
N ASP A 586 -8.99 -44.78 -5.71
CA ASP A 586 -7.56 -44.49 -5.78
C ASP A 586 -7.40 -42.97 -5.67
N GLU A 587 -6.49 -42.51 -4.81
CA GLU A 587 -6.16 -41.10 -4.69
C GLU A 587 -4.69 -40.88 -5.01
N THR A 588 -4.42 -39.92 -5.89
CA THR A 588 -3.06 -39.53 -6.26
C THR A 588 -2.67 -38.25 -5.55
N PHE A 589 -1.54 -38.31 -4.84
CA PHE A 589 -0.95 -37.18 -4.14
C PHE A 589 0.32 -36.76 -4.86
N LYS A 590 0.46 -35.47 -5.18
CA LYS A 590 1.67 -34.90 -5.79
C LYS A 590 2.32 -33.92 -4.83
N TRP A 591 3.63 -34.02 -4.64
CA TRP A 591 4.39 -33.01 -3.90
C TRP A 591 4.51 -31.74 -4.75
N ASN A 592 4.02 -30.61 -4.24
CA ASN A 592 3.98 -29.32 -4.92
C ASN A 592 3.50 -29.40 -6.39
N GLY A 593 2.49 -30.23 -6.66
CA GLY A 593 1.95 -30.45 -8.01
C GLY A 593 2.87 -31.25 -8.96
N SER A 594 4.06 -31.64 -8.54
CA SER A 594 5.07 -32.28 -9.39
C SER A 594 4.72 -33.72 -9.76
N ASP A 595 4.76 -34.04 -11.05
CA ASP A 595 4.59 -35.41 -11.55
C ASP A 595 5.78 -36.33 -11.26
N SER A 596 6.96 -35.76 -11.00
CA SER A 596 8.16 -36.52 -10.60
C SER A 596 8.09 -37.00 -9.15
N TYR A 597 7.21 -36.41 -8.34
CA TYR A 597 7.02 -36.75 -6.93
C TYR A 597 5.55 -36.98 -6.66
N LYS A 598 5.03 -38.09 -7.21
CA LYS A 598 3.65 -38.51 -7.04
C LYS A 598 3.55 -39.92 -6.49
N ILE A 599 2.51 -40.15 -5.71
CA ILE A 599 2.15 -41.47 -5.22
C ILE A 599 0.64 -41.66 -5.35
N THR A 600 0.23 -42.83 -5.82
CA THR A 600 -1.18 -43.23 -5.84
C THR A 600 -1.39 -44.28 -4.77
N ILE A 601 -2.29 -43.99 -3.83
CA ILE A 601 -2.67 -44.92 -2.76
C ILE A 601 -4.12 -45.34 -2.91
N LYS A 602 -4.43 -46.53 -2.42
CA LYS A 602 -5.81 -47.00 -2.28
C LYS A 602 -6.47 -46.27 -1.11
N THR A 603 -7.68 -45.78 -1.31
CA THR A 603 -8.48 -45.09 -0.29
C THR A 603 -9.92 -45.56 -0.29
N GLY A 604 -10.60 -45.36 0.85
CA GLY A 604 -11.94 -45.86 1.11
C GLY A 604 -11.97 -47.39 1.09
N PHE A 605 -12.23 -48.02 2.22
CA PHE A 605 -12.19 -49.48 2.30
C PHE A 605 -13.50 -49.99 2.87
N SER A 606 -14.02 -51.04 2.23
CA SER A 606 -15.18 -51.78 2.71
C SER A 606 -14.78 -53.24 2.96
N LYS A 607 -15.37 -53.84 3.99
CA LYS A 607 -15.16 -55.24 4.31
C LYS A 607 -15.83 -56.10 3.23
N ASP A 608 -15.11 -57.11 2.75
CA ASP A 608 -15.57 -57.98 1.67
C ASP A 608 -14.97 -59.39 1.80
N SER A 609 -15.69 -60.43 1.36
CA SER A 609 -15.21 -61.82 1.45
C SER A 609 -14.09 -62.15 0.45
N GLU A 610 -13.96 -61.39 -0.62
CA GLU A 610 -12.96 -61.56 -1.69
C GLU A 610 -11.87 -60.47 -1.65
N GLY A 611 -11.90 -59.59 -0.64
CA GLY A 611 -10.95 -58.50 -0.50
C GLY A 611 -9.49 -58.96 -0.38
N GLU A 612 -8.59 -58.22 -1.02
CA GLU A 612 -7.14 -58.51 -1.03
C GLU A 612 -6.36 -57.70 0.01
N TYR A 613 -7.03 -56.91 0.86
CA TYR A 613 -6.35 -56.05 1.83
C TYR A 613 -6.70 -56.42 3.27
N LYS A 614 -5.73 -56.25 4.17
CA LYS A 614 -5.90 -56.37 5.61
C LYS A 614 -5.82 -55.00 6.28
N GLN A 615 -6.77 -54.69 7.15
CA GLN A 615 -6.76 -53.46 7.93
C GLN A 615 -5.82 -53.58 9.14
N HIS A 616 -4.91 -52.63 9.28
CA HIS A 616 -4.08 -52.48 10.48
C HIS A 616 -4.76 -51.60 11.52
N SER A 617 -5.08 -52.20 12.67
CA SER A 617 -5.64 -51.48 13.83
C SER A 617 -4.55 -51.19 14.85
N LEU A 618 -4.22 -49.91 15.03
CA LEU A 618 -3.21 -49.47 15.99
C LEU A 618 -3.81 -49.15 17.36
N THR A 619 -3.09 -49.50 18.42
CA THR A 619 -3.38 -49.03 19.78
C THR A 619 -3.12 -47.53 19.91
N SER A 620 -3.73 -46.86 20.90
CA SER A 620 -3.51 -45.42 21.13
C SER A 620 -2.03 -45.06 21.37
N THR A 621 -1.25 -45.96 21.96
CA THR A 621 0.20 -45.79 22.14
C THR A 621 0.93 -45.80 20.81
N GLN A 622 0.63 -46.76 19.93
CA GLN A 622 1.21 -46.83 18.59
C GLN A 622 0.82 -45.60 17.76
N GLN A 623 -0.46 -45.21 17.78
CA GLN A 623 -0.93 -43.98 17.11
C GLN A 623 -0.16 -42.74 17.56
N SER A 624 0.07 -42.61 18.87
CA SER A 624 0.84 -41.51 19.45
C SER A 624 2.31 -41.56 19.06
N SER A 625 2.90 -42.76 18.98
CA SER A 625 4.28 -42.98 18.55
C SER A 625 4.47 -42.59 17.09
N ASN A 626 3.58 -43.04 16.20
CA ASN A 626 3.61 -42.73 14.79
C ASN A 626 3.45 -41.22 14.55
N GLY A 627 2.52 -40.61 15.30
CA GLY A 627 2.36 -39.16 15.33
C GLY A 627 3.63 -38.39 15.70
N LYS A 628 4.38 -38.88 16.69
CA LYS A 628 5.66 -38.28 17.08
C LYS A 628 6.70 -38.41 15.98
N LYS A 629 6.85 -39.61 15.40
CA LYS A 629 7.78 -39.85 14.27
C LYS A 629 7.46 -38.92 13.10
N LEU A 630 6.19 -38.81 12.74
CA LEU A 630 5.69 -37.92 11.70
C LEU A 630 6.03 -36.46 11.97
N LEU A 631 5.67 -35.93 13.15
CA LEU A 631 5.94 -34.54 13.47
C LEU A 631 7.44 -34.24 13.60
N ASN A 632 8.24 -35.19 14.10
CA ASN A 632 9.70 -35.07 14.11
C ASN A 632 10.27 -34.97 12.70
N LEU A 633 9.76 -35.75 11.74
CA LEU A 633 10.19 -35.69 10.34
C LEU A 633 9.79 -34.37 9.66
N VAL A 634 8.50 -34.02 9.68
CA VAL A 634 8.01 -32.87 8.90
C VAL A 634 8.51 -31.54 9.46
N TYR A 635 8.83 -31.49 10.75
CA TYR A 635 9.35 -30.29 11.42
C TYR A 635 10.84 -30.38 11.80
N SER A 636 11.63 -31.29 11.22
CA SER A 636 13.10 -31.32 11.41
C SER A 636 13.81 -30.24 10.60
N ASN A 637 15.12 -30.09 10.85
CA ASN A 637 16.09 -29.39 10.00
C ASN A 637 15.78 -27.91 9.79
N GLY A 638 15.78 -27.13 10.87
CA GLY A 638 15.73 -25.66 10.82
C GLY A 638 14.31 -25.08 10.73
N VAL A 639 13.26 -25.90 10.69
CA VAL A 639 11.88 -25.42 10.79
C VAL A 639 11.70 -24.56 12.04
N GLY A 640 11.12 -23.37 11.85
CA GLY A 640 10.91 -22.37 12.90
C GLY A 640 12.19 -21.87 13.56
N TYR A 641 13.27 -21.77 12.78
CA TYR A 641 14.55 -21.16 13.17
C TYR A 641 15.23 -21.83 14.37
N GLY A 642 15.27 -23.17 14.40
CA GLY A 642 16.08 -23.84 15.43
C GLY A 642 15.76 -25.30 15.72
N ASN A 643 14.77 -25.92 15.07
CA ASN A 643 14.56 -27.35 15.25
C ASN A 643 15.77 -28.14 14.73
N GLY A 644 16.23 -29.11 15.52
CA GLY A 644 17.26 -30.07 15.13
C GLY A 644 16.79 -31.07 14.08
N ASP A 645 17.60 -32.09 13.86
CA ASP A 645 17.25 -33.25 13.01
C ASP A 645 16.08 -34.06 13.60
N VAL A 646 15.68 -35.14 12.91
CA VAL A 646 14.56 -35.99 13.33
C VAL A 646 14.80 -36.60 14.72
N ASP A 647 16.06 -36.99 15.00
CA ASP A 647 16.45 -37.70 16.23
C ASP A 647 16.45 -36.78 17.46
N SER A 648 16.61 -35.47 17.27
CA SER A 648 16.47 -34.47 18.34
C SER A 648 15.10 -34.50 19.03
N GLY A 649 14.06 -34.95 18.32
CA GLY A 649 12.67 -34.91 18.80
C GLY A 649 12.05 -33.51 18.82
N ASP A 650 12.74 -32.50 18.27
CA ASP A 650 12.32 -31.11 18.30
C ASP A 650 11.03 -30.88 17.51
N GLY A 651 10.82 -31.60 16.42
CA GLY A 651 9.63 -31.42 15.58
C GLY A 651 8.32 -31.68 16.35
N TYR A 652 8.22 -32.80 17.07
CA TYR A 652 7.08 -33.05 17.96
C TYR A 652 7.09 -32.12 19.17
N LYS A 653 8.27 -31.88 19.77
CA LYS A 653 8.38 -31.05 20.99
C LYS A 653 7.85 -29.64 20.75
N TYR A 654 8.17 -29.02 19.61
CA TYR A 654 7.77 -27.65 19.25
C TYR A 654 6.70 -27.57 18.16
N ARG A 655 5.85 -28.60 18.04
CA ARG A 655 4.65 -28.56 17.17
C ARG A 655 3.66 -27.44 17.56
N GLY A 656 2.66 -27.19 16.70
CA GLY A 656 1.68 -26.11 16.88
C GLY A 656 0.96 -26.14 18.23
N ARG A 657 1.01 -25.01 18.96
CA ARG A 657 0.26 -24.78 20.21
C ARG A 657 -0.26 -23.36 20.37
N GLY A 658 -1.21 -23.19 21.27
CA GLY A 658 -1.79 -21.92 21.66
C GLY A 658 -2.83 -21.42 20.65
N ALA A 659 -3.26 -20.19 20.83
CA ALA A 659 -4.31 -19.59 20.02
C ALA A 659 -3.86 -19.21 18.58
N ILE A 660 -2.55 -19.27 18.30
CA ILE A 660 -1.95 -18.93 17.00
C ILE A 660 -1.12 -20.07 16.40
N GLN A 661 -1.21 -21.28 16.95
CA GLN A 661 -0.44 -22.45 16.51
C GLN A 661 1.09 -22.20 16.42
N LEU A 662 1.67 -21.65 17.50
CA LEU A 662 3.10 -21.38 17.61
C LEU A 662 3.91 -22.66 17.36
N THR A 663 4.83 -22.62 16.40
CA THR A 663 5.56 -23.80 15.90
C THR A 663 7.05 -23.51 15.72
N GLY A 664 7.90 -24.44 16.17
CA GLY A 664 9.36 -24.45 16.02
C GLY A 664 10.14 -23.77 17.16
N LYS A 665 11.25 -24.37 17.57
CA LYS A 665 12.05 -24.03 18.76
C LYS A 665 12.41 -22.55 18.84
N GLY A 666 12.96 -22.00 17.75
CA GLY A 666 13.35 -20.59 17.69
C GLY A 666 12.17 -19.65 17.87
N ASN A 667 10.99 -20.00 17.36
CA ASN A 667 9.76 -19.23 17.58
C ASN A 667 9.29 -19.31 19.04
N TYR A 668 9.34 -20.49 19.68
CA TYR A 668 9.00 -20.62 21.10
C TYR A 668 9.87 -19.71 21.99
N LYS A 669 11.18 -19.67 21.71
CA LYS A 669 12.09 -18.71 22.35
C LYS A 669 11.72 -17.26 22.03
N ALA A 670 11.64 -16.92 20.74
CA ALA A 670 11.49 -15.54 20.29
C ALA A 670 10.15 -14.91 20.71
N ILE A 671 9.09 -15.71 20.88
CA ILE A 671 7.79 -15.23 21.36
C ILE A 671 7.74 -15.20 22.89
N SER A 672 8.37 -16.14 23.60
CA SER A 672 8.47 -16.03 25.08
C SER A 672 9.23 -14.77 25.49
N ASP A 673 10.38 -14.48 24.85
CA ASP A 673 11.14 -13.24 25.07
C ASP A 673 10.27 -11.98 24.80
N LYS A 674 9.51 -11.98 23.68
CA LYS A 674 8.61 -10.88 23.33
C LYS A 674 7.47 -10.74 24.34
N CYS A 675 6.88 -11.85 24.78
CA CYS A 675 5.82 -11.88 25.78
C CYS A 675 6.30 -11.28 27.10
N ASN A 676 7.50 -11.67 27.56
CA ASN A 676 8.11 -11.16 28.78
C ASN A 676 8.34 -9.65 28.71
N ALA A 677 8.85 -9.16 27.57
CA ALA A 677 9.05 -7.72 27.36
C ALA A 677 7.73 -6.92 27.34
N LEU A 678 6.66 -7.43 26.71
CA LEU A 678 5.37 -6.75 26.62
C LEU A 678 4.58 -6.77 27.92
N PHE A 679 4.57 -7.90 28.62
CA PHE A 679 3.64 -8.16 29.72
C PHE A 679 4.31 -8.22 31.09
N GLY A 680 5.63 -8.10 31.17
CA GLY A 680 6.37 -8.20 32.43
C GLY A 680 6.28 -9.60 33.05
N THR A 681 6.31 -10.63 32.20
CA THR A 681 6.27 -12.05 32.59
C THR A 681 7.67 -12.67 32.56
N ASP A 682 7.77 -13.94 32.97
CA ASP A 682 9.01 -14.73 32.98
C ASP A 682 8.76 -16.14 32.42
N TYR A 683 8.27 -16.18 31.18
CA TYR A 683 8.03 -17.42 30.46
C TYR A 683 9.32 -17.93 29.80
N ASP A 684 9.56 -19.23 29.88
CA ASP A 684 10.57 -19.95 29.10
C ASP A 684 9.90 -21.09 28.34
N TRP A 685 9.32 -20.76 27.18
CA TRP A 685 8.62 -21.73 26.36
C TRP A 685 9.55 -22.55 25.45
N GLU A 686 10.83 -22.20 25.35
CA GLU A 686 11.81 -23.07 24.72
C GLU A 686 12.06 -24.30 25.60
N SER A 687 12.28 -24.10 26.90
CA SER A 687 12.41 -25.22 27.84
C SER A 687 11.05 -25.88 28.11
N ASN A 688 9.97 -25.10 28.20
CA ASN A 688 8.64 -25.55 28.62
C ASN A 688 7.52 -25.25 27.58
N PRO A 689 7.60 -25.81 26.34
CA PRO A 689 6.67 -25.45 25.26
C PRO A 689 5.21 -25.85 25.53
N ASP A 690 4.98 -26.87 26.37
CA ASP A 690 3.63 -27.30 26.74
C ASP A 690 2.88 -26.27 27.59
N GLU A 691 3.55 -25.30 28.21
CA GLU A 691 2.87 -24.25 28.98
C GLU A 691 1.91 -23.43 28.10
N VAL A 692 2.27 -23.20 26.83
CA VAL A 692 1.46 -22.46 25.85
C VAL A 692 0.06 -23.08 25.66
N LYS A 693 -0.10 -24.40 25.91
CA LYS A 693 -1.41 -25.07 25.87
C LYS A 693 -2.05 -25.29 27.25
N THR A 694 -1.26 -25.48 28.31
CA THR A 694 -1.79 -25.84 29.64
C THR A 694 -2.18 -24.63 30.47
N SER A 695 -1.58 -23.46 30.19
CA SER A 695 -1.90 -22.20 30.84
C SER A 695 -2.74 -21.32 29.91
N LEU A 696 -4.00 -21.06 30.28
CA LEU A 696 -4.86 -20.14 29.51
C LEU A 696 -4.26 -18.75 29.37
N LYS A 697 -3.52 -18.29 30.38
CA LYS A 697 -2.78 -17.02 30.32
C LYS A 697 -1.71 -17.09 29.23
N ALA A 698 -0.89 -18.14 29.22
CA ALA A 698 0.14 -18.33 28.20
C ALA A 698 -0.47 -18.46 26.79
N THR A 699 -1.56 -19.21 26.62
CA THR A 699 -2.28 -19.36 25.35
C THR A 699 -2.70 -18.01 24.74
N VAL A 700 -3.21 -17.10 25.56
CA VAL A 700 -3.66 -15.77 25.10
C VAL A 700 -2.48 -14.85 24.86
N LEU A 701 -1.57 -14.74 25.83
CA LEU A 701 -0.44 -13.80 25.75
C LEU A 701 0.57 -14.20 24.66
N SER A 702 0.74 -15.50 24.36
CA SER A 702 1.59 -15.96 23.26
C SER A 702 1.06 -15.49 21.91
N ALA A 703 -0.26 -15.52 21.69
CA ALA A 703 -0.86 -15.04 20.45
C ALA A 703 -0.70 -13.53 20.30
N SER A 704 -0.90 -12.77 21.37
CA SER A 704 -0.64 -11.33 21.39
C SER A 704 0.83 -11.00 21.11
N ALA A 705 1.76 -11.65 21.81
CA ALA A 705 3.19 -11.45 21.58
C ALA A 705 3.60 -11.79 20.14
N PHE A 706 3.05 -12.87 19.58
CA PHE A 706 3.30 -13.27 18.20
C PHE A 706 2.79 -12.24 17.19
N ILE A 707 1.51 -11.88 17.25
CA ILE A 707 0.92 -10.91 16.33
C ILE A 707 1.69 -9.59 16.38
N ILE A 708 1.96 -9.06 17.59
CA ILE A 708 2.70 -7.81 17.75
C ILE A 708 4.13 -7.91 17.23
N LYS A 709 4.81 -9.06 17.41
CA LYS A 709 6.14 -9.28 16.83
C LYS A 709 6.10 -9.24 15.31
N ARG A 710 5.10 -9.86 14.69
CA ARG A 710 4.97 -9.99 13.23
C ARG A 710 4.56 -8.69 12.55
N LEU A 711 3.76 -7.86 13.23
CA LEU A 711 3.39 -6.55 12.71
C LEU A 711 4.58 -5.59 12.63
N GLY A 712 5.48 -5.64 13.62
CA GLY A 712 6.57 -4.66 13.80
C GLY A 712 6.06 -3.33 14.35
N ALA A 713 5.05 -2.74 13.71
CA ALA A 713 4.36 -1.53 14.16
C ALA A 713 2.85 -1.78 14.32
N ILE A 714 2.29 -1.35 15.45
CA ILE A 714 0.86 -1.55 15.76
C ILE A 714 -0.07 -0.76 14.84
N SER A 715 0.41 0.35 14.28
CA SER A 715 -0.33 1.21 13.34
C SER A 715 -0.75 0.50 12.06
N LYS A 716 -0.10 -0.63 11.69
CA LYS A 716 -0.53 -1.44 10.55
C LYS A 716 -1.94 -2.02 10.72
N LEU A 717 -2.44 -2.12 11.94
CA LEU A 717 -3.80 -2.58 12.22
C LEU A 717 -4.85 -1.47 12.14
N ASP A 718 -4.46 -0.22 11.90
CA ASP A 718 -5.39 0.91 11.74
C ASP A 718 -5.77 1.16 10.28
N THR A 719 -5.22 0.40 9.34
CA THR A 719 -5.55 0.53 7.92
C THR A 719 -7.04 0.33 7.71
N GLU A 720 -7.73 1.39 7.30
CA GLU A 720 -9.14 1.33 6.97
C GLU A 720 -9.35 0.49 5.72
N CYS A 721 -10.50 -0.19 5.67
CA CYS A 721 -10.89 -0.97 4.52
C CYS A 721 -11.56 -0.03 3.54
N THR A 722 -10.91 0.23 2.40
CA THR A 722 -11.40 1.14 1.36
C THR A 722 -12.68 0.64 0.69
N ASP A 723 -12.97 -0.65 0.79
CA ASP A 723 -14.24 -1.27 0.39
C ASP A 723 -14.91 -1.95 1.60
N GLU A 724 -16.05 -1.39 2.05
CA GLU A 724 -16.88 -1.93 3.13
C GLU A 724 -17.58 -3.26 2.74
N ASN A 725 -17.51 -3.70 1.48
CA ASN A 725 -18.13 -4.95 1.04
C ASN A 725 -17.16 -6.13 0.96
N ASP A 726 -15.88 -5.87 0.66
CA ASP A 726 -14.89 -6.92 0.46
C ASP A 726 -13.85 -7.01 1.60
N TYR A 727 -13.54 -5.94 2.33
CA TYR A 727 -12.56 -5.93 3.46
C TYR A 727 -11.17 -6.57 3.14
N GLU A 728 -10.87 -6.90 1.88
CA GLU A 728 -9.65 -7.62 1.53
C GLU A 728 -8.41 -6.74 1.72
N GLY A 729 -8.47 -5.49 1.26
CA GLY A 729 -7.35 -4.55 1.28
C GLY A 729 -6.75 -4.34 2.67
N CYS A 730 -7.57 -4.39 3.72
CA CYS A 730 -7.11 -4.25 5.10
C CYS A 730 -6.78 -5.61 5.76
N VAL A 731 -7.48 -6.70 5.44
CA VAL A 731 -7.27 -8.01 6.10
C VAL A 731 -6.12 -8.81 5.48
N LYS A 732 -5.90 -8.69 4.18
CA LYS A 732 -4.87 -9.44 3.42
C LYS A 732 -3.45 -9.14 3.90
N PRO A 733 -3.03 -7.88 4.10
CA PRO A 733 -1.69 -7.58 4.62
C PRO A 733 -1.46 -8.18 6.02
N ILE A 734 -2.46 -8.10 6.90
CA ILE A 734 -2.36 -8.65 8.26
C ILE A 734 -2.28 -10.17 8.23
N THR A 735 -3.06 -10.81 7.37
CA THR A 735 -3.03 -12.26 7.17
C THR A 735 -1.67 -12.72 6.70
N HIS A 736 -1.08 -12.03 5.71
CA HIS A 736 0.26 -12.33 5.24
C HIS A 736 1.30 -12.22 6.37
N LEU A 737 1.25 -11.13 7.16
CA LEU A 737 2.19 -10.93 8.27
C LEU A 737 2.05 -12.02 9.33
N VAL A 738 0.83 -12.42 9.70
CA VAL A 738 0.57 -13.43 10.74
C VAL A 738 0.92 -14.83 10.25
N ASN A 739 0.46 -15.22 9.06
CA ASN A 739 0.52 -16.59 8.56
C ASN A 739 1.70 -16.87 7.61
N GLY A 740 2.39 -15.82 7.13
CA GLY A 740 3.42 -15.94 6.08
C GLY A 740 2.84 -16.23 4.69
N GLY A 741 1.55 -15.98 4.48
CA GLY A 741 0.80 -16.25 3.25
C GLY A 741 -0.69 -16.01 3.43
N TYR A 742 -1.50 -16.38 2.44
CA TYR A 742 -2.95 -16.06 2.41
C TYR A 742 -3.87 -17.22 2.77
N ASN A 743 -3.33 -18.32 3.33
CA ASN A 743 -4.17 -19.45 3.71
C ASN A 743 -5.23 -19.03 4.73
N GLY A 744 -6.49 -19.31 4.40
CA GLY A 744 -7.63 -18.96 5.24
C GLY A 744 -8.08 -17.51 5.16
N LEU A 745 -7.61 -16.72 4.18
CA LEU A 745 -7.96 -15.30 4.03
C LEU A 745 -9.48 -15.06 4.04
N GLY A 746 -10.26 -15.85 3.29
CA GLY A 746 -11.72 -15.71 3.24
C GLY A 746 -12.40 -15.83 4.62
N ASP A 747 -11.99 -16.82 5.43
CA ASP A 747 -12.55 -16.99 6.78
C ASP A 747 -12.12 -15.85 7.72
N ARG A 748 -10.88 -15.34 7.59
CA ARG A 748 -10.40 -14.17 8.35
C ARG A 748 -11.16 -12.90 7.99
N LYS A 749 -11.47 -12.70 6.70
CA LYS A 749 -12.28 -11.57 6.19
C LYS A 749 -13.68 -11.61 6.79
N GLU A 750 -14.36 -12.75 6.73
CA GLU A 750 -15.71 -12.91 7.28
C GLU A 750 -15.73 -12.64 8.79
N LYS A 751 -14.78 -13.19 9.54
CA LYS A 751 -14.66 -12.95 10.98
C LYS A 751 -14.38 -11.49 11.32
N PHE A 752 -13.52 -10.84 10.54
CA PHE A 752 -13.25 -9.41 10.68
C PHE A 752 -14.53 -8.60 10.45
N LYS A 753 -15.25 -8.90 9.36
CA LYS A 753 -16.52 -8.28 8.99
C LYS A 753 -17.58 -8.42 10.09
N GLU A 754 -17.81 -9.63 10.59
CA GLU A 754 -18.77 -9.90 11.67
C GLU A 754 -18.47 -9.04 12.92
N MET A 755 -17.19 -8.85 13.25
CA MET A 755 -16.78 -8.01 14.38
C MET A 755 -16.94 -6.52 14.09
N ILE A 756 -16.50 -6.05 12.92
CA ILE A 756 -16.54 -4.63 12.59
C ILE A 756 -17.99 -4.15 12.41
N GLU A 757 -18.84 -4.90 11.71
CA GLU A 757 -20.25 -4.57 11.49
C GLU A 757 -21.09 -4.85 12.73
N GLY A 758 -21.02 -6.09 13.26
CA GLY A 758 -21.91 -6.55 14.31
C GLY A 758 -21.57 -6.01 15.70
N MET A 759 -20.28 -5.98 16.06
CA MET A 759 -19.84 -5.57 17.40
C MET A 759 -19.42 -4.11 17.47
N PHE A 760 -18.76 -3.60 16.44
CA PHE A 760 -18.19 -2.26 16.43
C PHE A 760 -18.95 -1.25 15.56
N ASN A 761 -19.97 -1.69 14.81
CA ASN A 761 -20.82 -0.86 13.95
C ASN A 761 -20.00 0.02 12.99
N ASN A 762 -19.11 -0.61 12.23
CA ASN A 762 -18.17 -0.05 11.25
C ASN A 762 -17.23 1.01 11.80
N CYS A 763 -16.97 0.98 13.12
CA CYS A 763 -16.29 2.08 13.82
C CYS A 763 -16.96 3.45 13.57
N LYS A 764 -18.19 3.49 13.05
CA LYS A 764 -18.95 4.71 12.83
C LYS A 764 -19.36 5.24 14.20
N ALA A 765 -19.30 6.56 14.37
CA ALA A 765 -20.03 7.22 15.44
C ALA A 765 -21.48 6.71 15.36
N LYS A 766 -22.06 6.26 16.49
CA LYS A 766 -23.44 5.74 16.48
C LYS A 766 -24.35 6.82 15.89
N LYS A 767 -24.78 6.64 14.64
CA LYS A 767 -26.07 7.15 14.17
C LYS A 767 -27.09 6.18 14.72
N LYS A 768 -27.78 6.56 15.79
CA LYS A 768 -29.08 5.97 16.07
C LYS A 768 -30.08 7.07 16.22
#